data_AF-A0ABD3NAB4-F1
#
_entry.id   AF-A0ABD3NAB4-F1
#
_cell.length_a   1.000
_cell.length_b   1.000
_cell.length_c   1.000
_cell.angle_alpha   90.00
_cell.angle_beta   90.00
_cell.angle_gamma   90.00
#
_symmetry.space_group_name_H-M   'P 1'
#
loop_
_entity.id
_entity.type
_entity.pdbx_description
1 polymer ?
#
loop_
_entity_poly.entity_id
_entity_poly.type
_entity_poly.pdbx_seq_one_letter_code
_entity_poly.pdbx_strand_id
1 'polypeptide(L)'
;MAQPLLVLLALFTARASSFSPNQRRRAFCAEHILQSSPRHPTAICSTISPRRDADGKEKLLQCQGCERTFKSRNALFRHIRGDDEASMDCAIATRASPLVEEELLMTAVIRYGYYDGNIDRSMDSSHATNEVVANMIHEAFVQHVNTYLDGESALHQQNLGRSKFREGKIFSTTALSYSSAAIMRQPALGQDEEVVGATSEVLSFNYRLTCKPATITRWKEYANGGKIQECIQASLDKESSLIQIQLHHMDALVPRSSKFYAERSATQRSYTFLLPVEWILPGVVDETEENDGRRSDAIAQVIDWAKILSQRSLLHSNTHQPRAAGQKKLDSPAIVLELKQSLKAIESETVPNRRLRRQAERSKDNDDVVSGSNESVDLHSNDTPTRLSHGRFGQLWRKEKKCWSNFSCLTGMASSPGYEAVWRTMDRAKIVGVIDLKNAFNANDKSGNESMDDIQNMHIILEFKADGFVIGQIPRLISAVVAMTNGWLPKKFFSVATRPEVFMPSPPPPPSFHRLYYFQSARYHFHELTSNAYVENDISGGSFARTIQYAGSQSEIKWEEQLRQNLNLGGASSINSRMEREWLLELRNVVSPDLRQRVESFEAEHLVDQSQWENQVQESSSILPFVETDAPEGAFSVILGLLRDVVENGRWPATSDARSRVIKSPGGSSGNILATKKRALASSFPGSSISSGSFTVINEKIWQSGELPLGNDLFPQLRKAVFELEEEIIRQMSSPLPAADGMKRGVTSSLRRSPSTHCAINRNAQFTPHVDSGRGQGQSVSLIVGLGNYTGGDIIVEGKPYDIRHSALEFDGWNQLHWTSPFKGERYSLVFFTPEVMKKEERQGDSLNTLHDFHANRLAQEHSQTIPFLPPLHFRHDSTDALVINELLDPAKGSAYSLKEHVAHTMPSGFSLTSHNCILDVGAHIGVFSRLALAEGCRRIIAYEPEPTNFELLSRNLDIVQPSNVTTSSLPSIELHSAAVVHGPSGSRTLVQARNENSALQKKTLERFSVECVSFFSSHDEGKQNGALVPGITFVKLDCEGAEIDILLSYEASQRSSWLDCTHLVFEWSFTKERRVDIFHKAMDNLKEAGFEVYYEGIGSWWDTDVGTLWPYPNDAIIFAALKQ
;
A
#
# COMPACT_ATOMS: atom_id res chain seq x y z
N MET A 1 45.10 56.33 38.24
CA MET A 1 44.01 56.60 39.22
C MET A 1 42.84 55.71 38.85
N ALA A 2 42.06 55.24 39.84
CA ALA A 2 40.86 54.40 39.70
C ALA A 2 41.04 53.00 39.05
N GLN A 3 40.21 52.05 39.50
CA GLN A 3 40.37 50.59 39.44
C GLN A 3 40.10 49.90 38.07
N PRO A 4 40.44 48.58 37.93
CA PRO A 4 40.46 47.86 36.65
C PRO A 4 39.52 46.63 36.58
N LEU A 5 39.33 46.09 35.36
CA LEU A 5 39.15 44.66 35.03
C LEU A 5 39.39 44.51 33.51
N LEU A 6 40.51 43.91 33.06
CA LEU A 6 40.75 42.47 32.81
C LEU A 6 39.86 41.85 31.70
N VAL A 7 40.33 40.98 30.78
CA VAL A 7 41.65 40.67 30.16
C VAL A 7 41.48 39.43 29.25
N LEU A 8 41.92 39.48 27.97
CA LEU A 8 42.37 38.39 27.02
C LEU A 8 41.68 36.98 27.03
N LEU A 9 42.00 35.93 26.24
CA LEU A 9 42.86 35.54 25.08
C LEU A 9 41.94 34.75 24.09
N ALA A 10 42.07 34.68 22.75
CA ALA A 10 43.20 34.40 21.83
C ALA A 10 43.60 32.90 21.66
N LEU A 11 44.14 32.56 20.46
CA LEU A 11 44.88 31.32 20.06
C LEU A 11 44.05 30.09 19.57
N PHE A 12 44.55 29.13 18.77
CA PHE A 12 45.87 28.89 18.12
C PHE A 12 45.71 28.00 16.84
N THR A 13 46.74 27.94 15.99
CA THR A 13 46.91 27.00 14.86
C THR A 13 47.58 25.66 15.21
N ALA A 14 47.13 24.59 14.55
CA ALA A 14 47.90 23.45 13.99
C ALA A 14 48.44 22.26 14.85
N ARG A 15 48.20 21.07 14.25
CA ARG A 15 48.99 19.80 14.20
C ARG A 15 48.99 18.76 15.36
N ALA A 16 48.37 17.62 15.02
CA ALA A 16 48.97 16.28 14.89
C ALA A 16 49.55 15.51 16.11
N SER A 17 48.85 14.40 16.44
CA SER A 17 49.37 13.06 16.79
C SER A 17 50.59 12.89 17.72
N SER A 18 50.40 12.25 18.88
CA SER A 18 50.75 10.82 19.11
C SER A 18 50.64 10.37 20.59
N PHE A 19 50.38 9.06 20.75
CA PHE A 19 50.56 8.16 21.90
C PHE A 19 50.94 8.69 23.32
N SER A 20 50.02 8.45 24.28
CA SER A 20 50.12 7.72 25.58
C SER A 20 51.47 7.55 26.35
N PRO A 21 51.51 7.18 27.66
CA PRO A 21 50.47 7.18 28.72
C PRO A 21 50.97 7.65 30.13
N ASN A 22 50.06 7.56 31.12
CA ASN A 22 50.32 7.22 32.55
C ASN A 22 50.86 8.25 33.58
N GLN A 23 49.98 8.49 34.57
CA GLN A 23 50.18 8.32 36.03
C GLN A 23 50.63 9.47 36.98
N ARG A 24 49.69 9.74 37.92
CA ARG A 24 49.81 9.80 39.41
C ARG A 24 50.06 11.14 40.15
N ARG A 25 49.07 11.44 41.02
CA ARG A 25 49.17 11.89 42.45
C ARG A 25 49.77 13.29 42.71
N ARG A 26 49.46 14.06 43.76
CA ARG A 26 48.65 13.98 45.02
C ARG A 26 48.28 15.46 45.36
N ALA A 27 47.05 15.83 45.75
CA ALA A 27 46.46 15.86 47.11
C ALA A 27 47.16 16.78 48.15
N PHE A 28 46.40 17.67 48.82
CA PHE A 28 46.32 18.02 50.27
C PHE A 28 45.39 19.27 50.46
N CYS A 29 44.24 19.16 51.17
CA CYS A 29 43.93 19.60 52.55
C CYS A 29 43.78 21.14 52.75
N ALA A 30 42.57 21.66 53.06
CA ALA A 30 42.01 21.95 54.41
C ALA A 30 42.11 23.48 54.73
N GLU A 31 41.33 24.18 55.57
CA GLU A 31 40.50 23.81 56.73
C GLU A 31 39.56 24.97 57.22
N HIS A 32 38.69 24.70 58.22
CA HIS A 32 37.87 25.61 59.09
C HIS A 32 36.60 26.35 58.53
N ILE A 33 35.66 26.94 59.33
CA ILE A 33 34.75 26.36 60.39
C ILE A 33 33.56 27.31 60.83
N LEU A 34 32.38 26.74 61.20
CA LEU A 34 31.22 27.29 61.99
C LEU A 34 30.41 28.54 61.48
N GLN A 35 29.11 28.81 61.76
CA GLN A 35 28.17 28.46 62.87
C GLN A 35 26.68 28.13 62.44
N SER A 36 25.87 27.63 63.40
CA SER A 36 24.45 27.13 63.45
C SER A 36 23.30 27.96 62.79
N SER A 37 22.17 27.45 62.21
CA SER A 37 21.14 26.38 62.53
C SER A 37 19.87 26.95 63.23
N PRO A 38 18.60 26.39 63.19
CA PRO A 38 18.02 25.19 62.51
C PRO A 38 16.62 25.34 61.80
N ARG A 39 16.24 24.41 60.88
CA ARG A 39 15.05 23.49 60.94
C ARG A 39 14.56 22.90 59.59
N HIS A 40 14.30 21.58 59.63
CA HIS A 40 13.67 20.65 58.67
C HIS A 40 14.36 20.30 57.33
N PRO A 41 14.26 19.02 56.87
CA PRO A 41 15.21 18.47 55.90
C PRO A 41 14.66 18.29 54.48
N THR A 42 15.56 18.44 53.52
CA THR A 42 15.37 18.32 52.07
C THR A 42 15.11 16.89 51.58
N ALA A 43 14.38 16.77 50.46
CA ALA A 43 14.22 15.54 49.71
C ALA A 43 15.54 15.00 49.12
N ILE A 44 15.56 13.70 48.84
CA ILE A 44 16.75 12.90 48.54
C ILE A 44 17.32 13.22 47.15
N CYS A 45 18.63 13.48 47.07
CA CYS A 45 19.38 13.47 45.82
C CYS A 45 20.75 12.77 45.99
N SER A 46 21.18 12.03 44.94
CA SER A 46 22.28 11.04 44.93
C SER A 46 22.01 9.81 45.82
N THR A 47 22.38 8.57 45.48
CA THR A 47 23.62 8.09 44.86
C THR A 47 23.44 6.74 44.13
N ILE A 48 23.94 6.57 42.89
CA ILE A 48 24.46 5.26 42.39
C ILE A 48 25.60 5.48 41.39
N SER A 49 26.85 5.22 41.81
CA SER A 49 28.01 5.04 40.91
C SER A 49 28.37 3.56 40.80
N PRO A 50 28.70 3.03 39.60
CA PRO A 50 29.20 1.66 39.49
C PRO A 50 30.70 1.60 39.85
N ARG A 51 31.06 0.74 40.80
CA ARG A 51 32.44 0.25 41.01
C ARG A 51 32.43 -1.28 41.10
N ARG A 52 33.32 -1.91 40.33
CA ARG A 52 33.68 -3.32 40.50
C ARG A 52 34.59 -3.45 41.72
N ASP A 53 34.36 -4.48 42.53
CA ASP A 53 35.28 -4.87 43.60
C ASP A 53 36.26 -5.93 43.06
N ALA A 54 37.39 -6.14 43.75
CA ALA A 54 38.52 -6.91 43.21
C ALA A 54 38.23 -8.41 43.01
N ASP A 55 37.23 -8.96 43.71
CA ASP A 55 36.99 -10.41 43.83
C ASP A 55 35.86 -10.98 42.94
N GLY A 56 35.41 -10.22 41.93
CA GLY A 56 34.67 -10.78 40.79
C GLY A 56 33.24 -11.29 41.02
N LYS A 57 32.59 -11.03 42.16
CA LYS A 57 31.16 -11.37 42.39
C LYS A 57 30.20 -10.27 41.90
N GLU A 58 29.04 -10.67 41.39
CA GLU A 58 27.97 -9.75 40.96
C GLU A 58 27.38 -8.96 42.15
N LYS A 59 27.25 -7.64 42.00
CA LYS A 59 26.54 -6.79 42.97
C LYS A 59 25.04 -6.81 42.70
N LEU A 60 24.27 -7.35 43.64
CA LEU A 60 22.82 -7.18 43.70
C LEU A 60 22.48 -5.76 44.16
N LEU A 61 21.40 -5.20 43.62
CA LEU A 61 20.90 -3.86 43.94
C LEU A 61 19.78 -3.96 44.97
N GLN A 62 19.81 -3.15 46.03
CA GLN A 62 18.86 -3.27 47.14
C GLN A 62 17.78 -2.17 47.09
N CYS A 63 16.53 -2.53 47.35
CA CYS A 63 15.44 -1.57 47.50
C CYS A 63 15.48 -0.91 48.88
N GLN A 64 15.49 0.43 48.94
CA GLN A 64 15.49 1.17 50.20
C GLN A 64 14.13 1.16 50.94
N GLY A 65 13.08 0.61 50.34
CA GLY A 65 11.72 0.56 50.91
C GLY A 65 11.31 -0.80 51.52
N CYS A 66 12.03 -1.87 51.20
CA CYS A 66 11.73 -3.24 51.65
C CYS A 66 12.99 -4.13 51.82
N GLU A 67 14.17 -3.58 51.59
CA GLU A 67 15.49 -4.23 51.68
C GLU A 67 15.72 -5.46 50.79
N ARG A 68 14.77 -5.83 49.91
CA ARG A 68 14.93 -6.92 48.94
C ARG A 68 16.01 -6.59 47.90
N THR A 69 16.71 -7.64 47.43
CA THR A 69 17.86 -7.53 46.52
C THR A 69 17.53 -8.02 45.10
N PHE A 70 18.00 -7.28 44.10
CA PHE A 70 17.62 -7.43 42.69
C PHE A 70 18.84 -7.56 41.79
N LYS A 71 18.78 -8.48 40.81
CA LYS A 71 19.89 -8.75 39.88
C LYS A 71 20.13 -7.66 38.83
N SER A 72 19.21 -6.72 38.64
CA SER A 72 19.35 -5.64 37.65
C SER A 72 18.56 -4.39 38.02
N ARG A 73 18.95 -3.23 37.47
CA ARG A 73 18.24 -1.95 37.68
C ARG A 73 16.79 -2.04 37.22
N ASN A 74 16.52 -2.74 36.12
CA ASN A 74 15.16 -2.92 35.58
C ASN A 74 14.29 -3.81 36.48
N ALA A 75 14.87 -4.74 37.24
CA ALA A 75 14.13 -5.50 38.24
C ALA A 75 13.78 -4.62 39.45
N LEU A 76 14.75 -3.82 39.95
CA LEU A 76 14.50 -2.85 41.03
C LEU A 76 13.49 -1.76 40.64
N PHE A 77 13.50 -1.27 39.39
CA PHE A 77 12.54 -0.27 38.92
C PHE A 77 11.11 -0.80 38.79
N ARG A 78 10.93 -2.04 38.31
CA ARG A 78 9.62 -2.72 38.30
C ARG A 78 9.05 -2.85 39.71
N HIS A 79 9.88 -3.31 40.64
CA HIS A 79 9.52 -3.41 42.04
C HIS A 79 9.08 -2.07 42.67
N ILE A 80 9.83 -0.98 42.40
CA ILE A 80 9.49 0.36 42.90
C ILE A 80 8.19 0.92 42.28
N ARG A 81 7.78 0.44 41.09
CA ARG A 81 6.57 0.86 40.39
C ARG A 81 5.29 0.10 40.75
N GLY A 82 5.40 -1.05 41.41
CA GLY A 82 4.25 -1.94 41.65
C GLY A 82 4.16 -3.14 40.72
N ASP A 83 5.12 -3.32 39.80
CA ASP A 83 5.03 -4.30 38.69
C ASP A 83 5.39 -5.76 39.10
N ASP A 84 5.56 -6.05 40.41
CA ASP A 84 5.79 -7.40 40.93
C ASP A 84 5.06 -7.65 42.26
N GLU A 85 4.69 -8.91 42.55
CA GLU A 85 3.96 -9.28 43.78
C GLU A 85 4.70 -8.86 45.07
N ALA A 86 6.04 -8.79 45.00
CA ALA A 86 6.89 -8.37 46.10
C ALA A 86 6.74 -6.87 46.46
N SER A 87 6.20 -6.05 45.56
CA SER A 87 6.03 -4.61 45.73
C SER A 87 4.91 -4.22 46.70
N MET A 88 3.93 -5.11 46.95
CA MET A 88 2.83 -4.84 47.88
C MET A 88 3.32 -4.55 49.32
N ASP A 89 4.40 -5.22 49.73
CA ASP A 89 5.03 -5.03 51.04
C ASP A 89 6.06 -3.88 51.07
N CYS A 90 6.24 -3.14 49.97
CA CYS A 90 7.30 -2.14 49.83
C CYS A 90 6.80 -0.73 50.12
N ALA A 91 7.30 -0.12 51.21
CA ALA A 91 6.88 1.20 51.67
C ALA A 91 7.16 2.36 50.67
N ILE A 92 8.03 2.14 49.68
CA ILE A 92 8.27 3.10 48.59
C ILE A 92 7.21 2.94 47.48
N ALA A 93 6.88 1.70 47.10
CA ALA A 93 5.87 1.43 46.08
C ALA A 93 4.46 1.82 46.57
N THR A 94 4.11 1.51 47.82
CA THR A 94 2.81 1.93 48.40
C THR A 94 2.69 3.44 48.59
N ARG A 95 3.79 4.17 48.82
CA ARG A 95 3.76 5.65 48.90
C ARG A 95 3.62 6.34 47.55
N ALA A 96 3.90 5.66 46.45
CA ALA A 96 3.73 6.20 45.10
C ALA A 96 2.27 6.17 44.62
N SER A 97 1.34 5.56 45.37
CA SER A 97 -0.06 5.40 44.97
C SER A 97 -1.07 5.89 46.00
N PRO A 98 -1.50 7.15 45.89
CA PRO A 98 -2.83 7.60 46.26
C PRO A 98 -3.62 8.02 45.00
N LEU A 99 -4.75 7.36 44.75
CA LEU A 99 -5.77 7.74 43.73
C LEU A 99 -5.35 7.62 42.25
N VAL A 100 -4.63 6.57 41.86
CA VAL A 100 -4.26 6.31 40.46
C VAL A 100 -5.36 5.53 39.72
N GLU A 101 -5.83 6.06 38.60
CA GLU A 101 -6.67 5.34 37.63
C GLU A 101 -5.81 4.29 36.90
N GLU A 102 -6.33 3.07 36.74
CA GLU A 102 -5.63 1.99 36.04
C GLU A 102 -6.04 2.00 34.55
N GLU A 103 -5.13 1.56 33.69
CA GLU A 103 -5.35 1.49 32.24
C GLU A 103 -5.40 0.04 31.76
N LEU A 104 -6.52 -0.32 31.11
CA LEU A 104 -6.70 -1.60 30.44
C LEU A 104 -6.51 -1.43 28.92
N LEU A 105 -5.47 -2.08 28.38
CA LEU A 105 -5.16 -2.12 26.94
C LEU A 105 -5.41 -3.53 26.38
N MET A 106 -6.46 -3.66 25.57
CA MET A 106 -6.89 -4.95 25.00
C MET A 106 -7.15 -4.82 23.49
N THR A 107 -7.26 -5.97 22.84
CA THR A 107 -7.80 -6.13 21.49
C THR A 107 -9.13 -6.86 21.62
N ALA A 108 -10.18 -6.30 21.03
CA ALA A 108 -11.43 -7.03 20.82
C ALA A 108 -11.30 -7.80 19.50
N VAL A 109 -11.72 -9.06 19.51
CA VAL A 109 -11.79 -9.92 18.32
C VAL A 109 -13.18 -10.53 18.27
N ILE A 110 -13.88 -10.29 17.17
CA ILE A 110 -15.29 -10.65 16.97
C ILE A 110 -15.39 -11.45 15.68
N ARG A 111 -16.03 -12.62 15.75
CA ARG A 111 -16.34 -13.46 14.60
C ARG A 111 -17.82 -13.36 14.30
N TYR A 112 -18.17 -13.04 13.07
CA TYR A 112 -19.55 -12.70 12.67
C TYR A 112 -19.85 -13.13 11.22
N GLY A 113 -21.13 -13.22 10.91
CA GLY A 113 -21.66 -13.35 9.56
C GLY A 113 -22.67 -12.23 9.29
N TYR A 114 -22.93 -11.96 8.02
CA TYR A 114 -23.90 -10.94 7.61
C TYR A 114 -24.60 -11.28 6.29
N TYR A 115 -25.76 -10.65 6.06
CA TYR A 115 -26.54 -10.72 4.83
C TYR A 115 -27.27 -9.39 4.58
N ASP A 116 -27.09 -8.81 3.39
CA ASP A 116 -27.88 -7.66 2.91
C ASP A 116 -29.12 -8.16 2.15
N GLY A 117 -30.31 -7.83 2.67
CA GLY A 117 -31.58 -8.17 2.04
C GLY A 117 -32.02 -7.21 0.93
N ASN A 118 -31.28 -6.13 0.65
CA ASN A 118 -31.68 -5.15 -0.36
C ASN A 118 -31.37 -5.62 -1.79
N ILE A 119 -32.34 -6.33 -2.37
CA ILE A 119 -32.22 -7.00 -3.68
C ILE A 119 -32.37 -6.04 -4.87
N ASP A 120 -33.03 -4.90 -4.69
CA ASP A 120 -33.38 -3.98 -5.79
C ASP A 120 -32.32 -2.88 -5.93
N ARG A 121 -31.33 -3.13 -6.81
CA ARG A 121 -30.11 -2.32 -7.00
C ARG A 121 -30.35 -0.97 -7.72
N SER A 122 -31.55 -0.41 -7.64
CA SER A 122 -31.94 0.80 -8.37
C SER A 122 -31.89 2.06 -7.49
N MET A 123 -30.74 2.75 -7.58
CA MET A 123 -30.44 4.11 -7.11
C MET A 123 -30.21 4.35 -5.60
N ASP A 124 -29.17 5.16 -5.33
CA ASP A 124 -28.91 6.04 -4.18
C ASP A 124 -29.03 5.55 -2.72
N SER A 125 -29.14 4.23 -2.46
CA SER A 125 -29.05 3.69 -1.09
C SER A 125 -27.67 3.14 -0.74
N SER A 126 -27.15 3.47 0.44
CA SER A 126 -25.84 3.02 0.94
C SER A 126 -25.82 1.50 1.17
N HIS A 127 -25.03 0.79 0.36
CA HIS A 127 -24.90 -0.67 0.39
C HIS A 127 -24.26 -1.20 1.69
N ALA A 128 -24.67 -2.38 2.15
CA ALA A 128 -24.03 -3.06 3.27
C ALA A 128 -22.74 -3.78 2.84
N THR A 129 -21.68 -3.00 2.59
CA THR A 129 -20.34 -3.57 2.46
C THR A 129 -19.90 -4.19 3.79
N ASN A 130 -18.95 -5.12 3.76
CA ASN A 130 -18.38 -5.69 4.98
C ASN A 130 -17.76 -4.61 5.90
N GLU A 131 -17.33 -3.49 5.33
CA GLU A 131 -16.86 -2.31 6.07
C GLU A 131 -17.99 -1.65 6.87
N VAL A 132 -19.15 -1.43 6.26
CA VAL A 132 -20.36 -0.91 6.94
C VAL A 132 -20.76 -1.85 8.08
N VAL A 133 -20.79 -3.16 7.83
CA VAL A 133 -21.14 -4.16 8.87
C VAL A 133 -20.10 -4.18 10.01
N ALA A 134 -18.81 -4.12 9.68
CA ALA A 134 -17.74 -4.04 10.69
C ALA A 134 -17.87 -2.78 11.56
N ASN A 135 -18.24 -1.65 10.96
CA ASN A 135 -18.50 -0.39 11.66
C ASN A 135 -19.74 -0.50 12.56
N MET A 136 -20.86 -1.07 12.10
CA MET A 136 -22.05 -1.30 12.94
C MET A 136 -21.74 -2.15 14.19
N ILE A 137 -20.96 -3.24 14.03
CA ILE A 137 -20.54 -4.10 15.15
C ILE A 137 -19.61 -3.34 16.11
N HIS A 138 -18.71 -2.50 15.58
CA HIS A 138 -17.80 -1.68 16.37
C HIS A 138 -18.55 -0.58 17.14
N GLU A 139 -19.49 0.12 16.51
CA GLU A 139 -20.35 1.11 17.14
C GLU A 139 -21.20 0.50 18.25
N ALA A 140 -21.85 -0.65 18.01
CA ALA A 140 -22.60 -1.37 19.03
C ALA A 140 -21.73 -1.81 20.21
N PHE A 141 -20.46 -2.20 19.99
CA PHE A 141 -19.49 -2.44 21.07
C PHE A 141 -19.17 -1.14 21.85
N VAL A 142 -18.90 -0.04 21.15
CA VAL A 142 -18.58 1.27 21.75
C VAL A 142 -19.75 1.77 22.61
N GLN A 143 -20.97 1.75 22.08
CA GLN A 143 -22.20 2.13 22.80
C GLN A 143 -22.40 1.28 24.06
N HIS A 144 -22.20 -0.04 23.96
CA HIS A 144 -22.36 -0.96 25.09
C HIS A 144 -21.33 -0.71 26.20
N VAL A 145 -20.07 -0.47 25.84
CA VAL A 145 -19.01 -0.14 26.81
C VAL A 145 -19.33 1.17 27.52
N ASN A 146 -19.73 2.21 26.80
CA ASN A 146 -20.12 3.49 27.40
C ASN A 146 -21.31 3.33 28.36
N THR A 147 -22.36 2.63 27.93
CA THR A 147 -23.56 2.34 28.75
C THR A 147 -23.22 1.60 30.04
N TYR A 148 -22.29 0.63 30.00
CA TYR A 148 -21.81 -0.08 31.18
C TYR A 148 -21.11 0.86 32.19
N LEU A 149 -20.30 1.81 31.70
CA LEU A 149 -19.56 2.77 32.53
C LEU A 149 -20.47 3.86 33.12
N ASP A 150 -21.49 4.28 32.38
CA ASP A 150 -22.49 5.25 32.84
C ASP A 150 -23.43 4.65 33.90
N GLY A 151 -23.85 3.39 33.71
CA GLY A 151 -24.67 2.66 34.69
C GLY A 151 -23.97 2.47 36.04
N GLU A 152 -22.66 2.20 36.03
CA GLU A 152 -21.81 2.17 37.22
C GLU A 152 -21.74 3.54 37.92
N SER A 153 -21.67 4.62 37.14
CA SER A 153 -21.65 5.99 37.65
C SER A 153 -22.97 6.37 38.34
N ALA A 154 -24.11 5.94 37.81
CA ALA A 154 -25.43 6.15 38.41
C ALA A 154 -25.62 5.40 39.74
N LEU A 155 -25.15 4.14 39.83
CA LEU A 155 -25.18 3.34 41.07
C LEU A 155 -24.31 3.94 42.20
N HIS A 156 -23.25 4.67 41.86
CA HIS A 156 -22.35 5.28 42.85
C HIS A 156 -22.81 6.67 43.32
N GLN A 157 -23.57 7.42 42.50
CA GLN A 157 -24.05 8.77 42.83
C GLN A 157 -25.09 8.82 43.97
N GLN A 158 -25.69 7.70 44.36
CA GLN A 158 -26.60 7.66 45.52
C GLN A 158 -25.89 7.70 46.88
N ASN A 159 -24.56 7.51 46.97
CA ASN A 159 -23.87 7.36 48.26
C ASN A 159 -22.81 8.44 48.61
N LEU A 160 -22.29 9.21 47.66
CA LEU A 160 -21.30 10.27 47.93
C LEU A 160 -21.57 11.53 47.10
N GLY A 161 -21.53 12.69 47.77
CA GLY A 161 -21.93 13.98 47.20
C GLY A 161 -21.04 14.46 46.04
N ARG A 162 -21.67 15.22 45.12
CA ARG A 162 -21.09 15.87 43.93
C ARG A 162 -19.61 16.26 44.08
N SER A 163 -18.73 15.53 43.41
CA SER A 163 -17.44 16.05 42.93
C SER A 163 -17.53 16.24 41.41
N LYS A 164 -17.04 17.37 40.91
CA LYS A 164 -16.95 17.62 39.46
C LYS A 164 -15.87 16.72 38.88
N PHE A 165 -16.25 15.72 38.10
CA PHE A 165 -15.32 14.99 37.24
C PHE A 165 -14.84 15.90 36.10
N ARG A 166 -13.57 15.73 35.68
CA ARG A 166 -13.03 16.34 34.46
C ARG A 166 -13.42 15.47 33.26
N GLU A 167 -13.78 16.10 32.15
CA GLU A 167 -14.15 15.43 30.90
C GLU A 167 -12.90 14.89 30.17
N GLY A 168 -12.46 13.69 30.55
CA GLY A 168 -11.53 12.88 29.75
C GLY A 168 -12.27 11.71 29.12
N LYS A 169 -11.95 11.34 27.87
CA LYS A 169 -12.49 10.13 27.22
C LYS A 169 -12.05 8.88 28.00
N ILE A 170 -12.97 8.32 28.80
CA ILE A 170 -12.79 7.12 29.63
C ILE A 170 -12.46 5.88 28.76
N PHE A 171 -13.00 5.84 27.55
CA PHE A 171 -12.88 4.75 26.58
C PHE A 171 -12.46 5.27 25.20
N SER A 172 -11.65 4.50 24.47
CA SER A 172 -11.23 4.79 23.09
C SER A 172 -10.86 3.51 22.33
N THR A 173 -10.96 3.56 21.00
CA THR A 173 -10.63 2.42 20.10
C THR A 173 -9.68 2.86 18.98
N THR A 174 -8.89 1.93 18.44
CA THR A 174 -7.95 2.17 17.32
C THR A 174 -7.71 0.91 16.49
N ALA A 175 -7.26 1.08 15.24
CA ALA A 175 -6.82 0.01 14.35
C ALA A 175 -7.89 -1.07 14.08
N LEU A 176 -9.07 -0.62 13.64
CA LEU A 176 -10.12 -1.46 13.09
C LEU A 176 -9.61 -2.21 11.84
N SER A 177 -9.91 -3.50 11.74
CA SER A 177 -9.45 -4.39 10.67
C SER A 177 -10.31 -5.66 10.60
N TYR A 178 -10.71 -6.07 9.40
CA TYR A 178 -11.45 -7.32 9.12
C TYR A 178 -10.74 -8.17 8.05
N SER A 179 -11.03 -9.48 7.96
CA SER A 179 -10.20 -10.39 7.14
C SER A 179 -10.33 -10.21 5.62
N SER A 180 -11.49 -9.80 5.10
CA SER A 180 -11.73 -9.55 3.68
C SER A 180 -11.18 -8.21 3.20
N ALA A 181 -10.75 -7.34 4.12
CA ALA A 181 -10.04 -6.12 3.79
C ALA A 181 -8.78 -6.42 2.97
N ALA A 182 -8.45 -5.50 2.06
CA ALA A 182 -7.28 -5.58 1.23
C ALA A 182 -5.99 -5.45 2.05
N ILE A 183 -5.05 -6.37 1.88
CA ILE A 183 -3.73 -6.32 2.54
C ILE A 183 -3.03 -4.99 2.20
N MET A 184 -2.75 -4.17 3.22
CA MET A 184 -2.20 -2.81 3.09
C MET A 184 -3.11 -1.84 2.31
N ARG A 185 -4.44 -1.99 2.40
CA ARG A 185 -5.45 -1.20 1.68
C ARG A 185 -5.23 -1.16 0.15
N GLN A 186 -4.70 -2.24 -0.43
CA GLN A 186 -4.49 -2.41 -1.87
C GLN A 186 -5.81 -2.58 -2.64
N PRO A 187 -6.32 -1.59 -3.40
CA PRO A 187 -7.70 -1.63 -3.91
C PRO A 187 -8.00 -2.87 -4.76
N ALA A 188 -7.02 -3.35 -5.53
CA ALA A 188 -7.11 -4.57 -6.35
C ALA A 188 -7.42 -5.87 -5.57
N LEU A 189 -7.39 -5.87 -4.23
CA LEU A 189 -7.50 -7.05 -3.35
C LEU A 189 -8.65 -6.97 -2.35
N GLY A 190 -9.59 -6.04 -2.55
CA GLY A 190 -10.80 -5.98 -1.75
C GLY A 190 -11.71 -7.19 -1.96
N GLN A 191 -12.75 -7.27 -1.14
CA GLN A 191 -13.93 -8.06 -1.44
C GLN A 191 -14.69 -7.42 -2.62
N ASP A 192 -15.27 -8.24 -3.50
CA ASP A 192 -16.13 -7.73 -4.57
C ASP A 192 -17.31 -6.94 -3.98
N GLU A 193 -17.53 -5.70 -4.46
CA GLU A 193 -18.59 -4.79 -3.99
C GLU A 193 -19.98 -5.43 -4.06
N GLU A 194 -20.16 -6.36 -4.99
CA GLU A 194 -21.39 -7.12 -5.19
C GLU A 194 -21.65 -8.22 -4.14
N VAL A 195 -20.72 -8.50 -3.21
CA VAL A 195 -20.89 -9.60 -2.24
C VAL A 195 -21.76 -9.17 -1.06
N VAL A 196 -23.03 -9.54 -1.14
CA VAL A 196 -24.08 -9.22 -0.16
C VAL A 196 -24.06 -10.06 1.12
N GLY A 197 -23.06 -10.93 1.35
CA GLY A 197 -23.03 -11.73 2.58
C GLY A 197 -21.74 -12.45 2.92
N ALA A 198 -21.64 -12.83 4.19
CA ALA A 198 -20.54 -13.61 4.76
C ALA A 198 -21.03 -14.63 5.82
N THR A 199 -20.39 -15.80 5.85
CA THR A 199 -20.64 -16.83 6.87
C THR A 199 -19.80 -16.64 8.11
N SER A 200 -18.51 -16.33 7.98
CA SER A 200 -17.57 -16.32 9.11
C SER A 200 -16.43 -15.33 8.85
N GLU A 201 -16.76 -14.05 8.91
CA GLU A 201 -15.78 -12.97 8.94
C GLU A 201 -15.23 -12.74 10.36
N VAL A 202 -14.04 -12.15 10.46
CA VAL A 202 -13.40 -11.76 11.71
C VAL A 202 -13.10 -10.27 11.68
N LEU A 203 -13.60 -9.55 12.69
CA LEU A 203 -13.28 -8.17 13.02
C LEU A 203 -12.27 -8.14 14.18
N SER A 204 -11.37 -7.17 14.14
CA SER A 204 -10.42 -6.88 15.22
C SER A 204 -10.22 -5.38 15.37
N PHE A 205 -10.16 -4.91 16.61
CA PHE A 205 -9.74 -3.54 16.95
C PHE A 205 -9.12 -3.49 18.34
N ASN A 206 -8.22 -2.55 18.56
CA ASN A 206 -7.69 -2.28 19.90
C ASN A 206 -8.64 -1.34 20.65
N TYR A 207 -8.75 -1.53 21.96
CA TYR A 207 -9.44 -0.59 22.82
C TYR A 207 -8.64 -0.31 24.12
N ARG A 208 -8.87 0.89 24.65
CA ARG A 208 -8.28 1.41 25.89
C ARG A 208 -9.42 1.82 26.81
N LEU A 209 -9.39 1.33 28.05
CA LEU A 209 -10.30 1.74 29.11
C LEU A 209 -9.47 2.29 30.28
N THR A 210 -9.76 3.51 30.73
CA THR A 210 -9.05 4.18 31.83
C THR A 210 -10.04 4.44 32.96
N CYS A 211 -9.96 3.68 34.06
CA CYS A 211 -10.89 3.83 35.17
C CYS A 211 -10.32 3.24 36.48
N LYS A 212 -11.13 3.24 37.56
CA LYS A 212 -10.69 2.70 38.85
C LYS A 212 -10.40 1.19 38.75
N PRO A 213 -9.37 0.65 39.42
CA PRO A 213 -9.03 -0.79 39.42
C PRO A 213 -10.23 -1.71 39.65
N ALA A 214 -11.10 -1.39 40.60
CA ALA A 214 -12.32 -2.16 40.90
C ALA A 214 -13.33 -2.21 39.74
N THR A 215 -13.35 -1.22 38.85
CA THR A 215 -14.16 -1.23 37.64
C THR A 215 -13.48 -2.04 36.53
N ILE A 216 -12.15 -2.02 36.43
CA ILE A 216 -11.41 -2.88 35.50
C ILE A 216 -11.57 -4.37 35.85
N THR A 217 -11.52 -4.73 37.13
CA THR A 217 -11.76 -6.12 37.58
C THR A 217 -13.17 -6.57 37.21
N ARG A 218 -14.19 -5.76 37.49
CA ARG A 218 -15.59 -6.07 37.11
C ARG A 218 -15.82 -6.09 35.61
N TRP A 219 -15.12 -5.26 34.83
CA TRP A 219 -15.11 -5.35 33.37
C TRP A 219 -14.51 -6.67 32.87
N LYS A 220 -13.36 -7.09 33.43
CA LYS A 220 -12.74 -8.40 33.12
C LYS A 220 -13.68 -9.57 33.47
N GLU A 221 -14.35 -9.53 34.61
CA GLU A 221 -15.35 -10.53 35.00
C GLU A 221 -16.56 -10.55 34.05
N TYR A 222 -17.09 -9.37 33.72
CA TYR A 222 -18.24 -9.21 32.83
C TYR A 222 -17.93 -9.65 31.39
N ALA A 223 -16.75 -9.30 30.87
CA ALA A 223 -16.27 -9.71 29.54
C ALA A 223 -16.00 -11.21 29.43
N ASN A 224 -15.44 -11.85 30.47
CA ASN A 224 -15.32 -13.32 30.55
C ASN A 224 -16.68 -14.02 30.64
N GLY A 225 -17.73 -13.33 31.11
CA GLY A 225 -19.06 -13.89 31.31
C GLY A 225 -19.91 -14.02 30.03
N GLY A 226 -19.38 -13.73 28.84
CA GLY A 226 -20.09 -13.86 27.54
C GLY A 226 -21.18 -12.82 27.25
N LYS A 227 -21.74 -12.19 28.29
CA LYS A 227 -22.85 -11.23 28.24
C LYS A 227 -22.68 -10.08 27.24
N ILE A 228 -21.44 -9.66 26.95
CA ILE A 228 -21.20 -8.61 25.97
C ILE A 228 -21.69 -9.03 24.57
N GLN A 229 -21.47 -10.29 24.16
CA GLN A 229 -21.92 -10.79 22.87
C GLN A 229 -23.46 -10.78 22.78
N GLU A 230 -24.15 -11.17 23.85
CA GLU A 230 -25.63 -11.16 23.93
C GLU A 230 -26.19 -9.73 23.82
N CYS A 231 -25.58 -8.77 24.53
CA CYS A 231 -26.02 -7.37 24.50
C CYS A 231 -25.79 -6.70 23.14
N ILE A 232 -24.64 -6.94 22.49
CA ILE A 232 -24.34 -6.38 21.16
C ILE A 232 -25.26 -7.00 20.11
N GLN A 233 -25.48 -8.32 20.11
CA GLN A 233 -26.44 -8.97 19.21
C GLN A 233 -27.83 -8.33 19.35
N ALA A 234 -28.33 -8.16 20.59
CA ALA A 234 -29.62 -7.54 20.85
C ALA A 234 -29.69 -6.02 20.57
N SER A 235 -28.58 -5.38 20.18
CA SER A 235 -28.55 -4.02 19.63
C SER A 235 -28.65 -4.07 18.10
N LEU A 236 -27.82 -4.89 17.46
CA LEU A 236 -27.81 -5.11 16.02
C LEU A 236 -29.16 -5.60 15.50
N ASP A 237 -29.83 -6.49 16.25
CA ASP A 237 -31.19 -6.99 15.97
C ASP A 237 -32.28 -5.89 15.98
N LYS A 238 -32.01 -4.70 16.52
CA LYS A 238 -32.97 -3.57 16.62
C LYS A 238 -32.71 -2.47 15.61
N GLU A 239 -31.45 -2.21 15.27
CA GLU A 239 -31.06 -1.05 14.45
C GLU A 239 -31.30 -1.28 12.94
N SER A 240 -31.38 -2.54 12.50
CA SER A 240 -31.40 -2.88 11.08
C SER A 240 -32.52 -3.85 10.69
N SER A 241 -33.44 -3.39 9.84
CA SER A 241 -34.45 -4.23 9.18
C SER A 241 -34.01 -4.80 7.84
N LEU A 242 -32.89 -4.32 7.27
CA LEU A 242 -32.42 -4.67 5.92
C LEU A 242 -31.17 -5.55 5.92
N ILE A 243 -30.23 -5.25 6.82
CA ILE A 243 -28.97 -5.99 7.01
C ILE A 243 -29.12 -6.92 8.21
N GLN A 244 -29.01 -8.23 8.00
CA GLN A 244 -29.01 -9.22 9.08
C GLN A 244 -27.56 -9.50 9.49
N ILE A 245 -27.24 -9.42 10.79
CA ILE A 245 -25.89 -9.63 11.33
C ILE A 245 -25.95 -10.67 12.44
N GLN A 246 -25.10 -11.69 12.37
CA GLN A 246 -25.01 -12.75 13.38
C GLN A 246 -23.61 -12.81 13.99
N LEU A 247 -23.51 -12.56 15.29
CA LEU A 247 -22.28 -12.77 16.05
C LEU A 247 -22.14 -14.26 16.39
N HIS A 248 -20.99 -14.85 16.05
CA HIS A 248 -20.69 -16.26 16.33
C HIS A 248 -19.92 -16.42 17.63
N HIS A 249 -18.85 -15.65 17.79
CA HIS A 249 -18.00 -15.65 18.98
C HIS A 249 -17.33 -14.29 19.14
N MET A 250 -17.09 -13.88 20.38
CA MET A 250 -16.36 -12.66 20.71
C MET A 250 -15.40 -12.89 21.88
N ASP A 251 -14.19 -12.33 21.78
CA ASP A 251 -13.25 -12.22 22.90
C ASP A 251 -12.77 -10.77 23.01
N ALA A 252 -13.12 -10.13 24.12
CA ALA A 252 -12.77 -8.74 24.41
C ALA A 252 -11.49 -8.61 25.26
N LEU A 253 -10.84 -9.70 25.66
CA LEU A 253 -9.72 -9.69 26.61
C LEU A 253 -8.42 -10.21 25.98
N VAL A 254 -8.29 -10.12 24.65
CA VAL A 254 -7.07 -10.48 23.94
C VAL A 254 -5.97 -9.45 24.28
N PRO A 255 -4.83 -9.86 24.87
CA PRO A 255 -3.78 -8.91 25.24
C PRO A 255 -3.17 -8.25 24.00
N ARG A 256 -2.98 -6.93 24.03
CA ARG A 256 -2.40 -6.16 22.90
C ARG A 256 -0.99 -6.62 22.50
N SER A 257 -0.26 -7.29 23.41
CA SER A 257 1.03 -7.95 23.14
C SER A 257 0.95 -9.05 22.08
N SER A 258 -0.22 -9.66 21.86
CA SER A 258 -0.46 -10.72 20.88
C SER A 258 -0.47 -10.23 19.42
N LYS A 259 -0.53 -8.91 19.17
CA LYS A 259 -0.42 -8.26 17.85
C LYS A 259 -1.28 -8.90 16.74
N PHE A 260 -2.58 -9.08 17.00
CA PHE A 260 -3.52 -9.58 16.01
C PHE A 260 -4.15 -8.45 15.19
N TYR A 261 -4.21 -8.64 13.86
CA TYR A 261 -4.93 -7.81 12.90
C TYR A 261 -5.58 -8.73 11.87
N ALA A 262 -6.91 -8.74 11.75
CA ALA A 262 -7.62 -9.70 10.89
C ALA A 262 -7.13 -9.70 9.42
N GLU A 263 -7.02 -8.53 8.79
CA GLU A 263 -6.55 -8.34 7.40
C GLU A 263 -5.17 -8.97 7.15
N ARG A 264 -4.20 -8.58 8.00
CA ARG A 264 -2.76 -8.85 7.82
C ARG A 264 -2.30 -10.19 8.36
N SER A 265 -3.08 -10.78 9.27
CA SER A 265 -2.78 -12.07 9.89
C SER A 265 -3.41 -13.23 9.12
N ALA A 266 -4.39 -12.94 8.25
CA ALA A 266 -5.01 -13.92 7.37
C ALA A 266 -4.01 -14.44 6.33
N THR A 267 -3.77 -15.75 6.32
CA THR A 267 -2.92 -16.45 5.35
C THR A 267 -3.71 -17.07 4.21
N GLN A 268 -5.01 -17.34 4.42
CA GLN A 268 -5.92 -17.80 3.36
C GLN A 268 -7.29 -17.15 3.52
N ARG A 269 -7.93 -16.86 2.39
CA ARG A 269 -9.35 -16.46 2.29
C ARG A 269 -10.12 -17.56 1.57
N SER A 270 -11.34 -17.81 2.01
CA SER A 270 -12.27 -18.78 1.43
C SER A 270 -13.54 -18.09 1.01
N TYR A 271 -13.97 -18.33 -0.23
CA TYR A 271 -15.30 -17.94 -0.72
C TYR A 271 -16.06 -19.17 -1.20
N THR A 272 -17.39 -19.06 -1.18
CA THR A 272 -18.29 -20.08 -1.70
C THR A 272 -19.10 -19.54 -2.87
N PHE A 273 -19.23 -20.35 -3.91
CA PHE A 273 -20.12 -20.10 -5.05
C PHE A 273 -21.16 -21.22 -5.17
N LEU A 274 -22.43 -20.87 -5.35
CA LEU A 274 -23.55 -21.76 -5.59
C LEU A 274 -23.72 -21.90 -7.11
N LEU A 275 -23.13 -22.92 -7.71
CA LEU A 275 -23.22 -23.17 -9.16
C LEU A 275 -24.56 -23.86 -9.49
N PRO A 276 -25.48 -23.25 -10.26
CA PRO A 276 -26.69 -23.94 -10.71
C PRO A 276 -26.32 -25.18 -11.51
N VAL A 277 -26.93 -26.33 -11.21
CA VAL A 277 -26.65 -27.60 -11.92
C VAL A 277 -26.94 -27.46 -13.42
N GLU A 278 -27.95 -26.67 -13.78
CA GLU A 278 -28.36 -26.39 -15.15
C GLU A 278 -27.21 -25.86 -16.05
N TRP A 279 -26.31 -25.01 -15.52
CA TRP A 279 -25.23 -24.39 -16.29
C TRP A 279 -24.18 -25.38 -16.84
N ILE A 280 -24.15 -26.61 -16.31
CA ILE A 280 -23.22 -27.67 -16.76
C ILE A 280 -23.93 -28.84 -17.45
N LEU A 281 -25.25 -28.78 -17.69
CA LEU A 281 -25.99 -29.90 -18.30
C LEU A 281 -25.98 -29.82 -19.84
N PRO A 282 -25.71 -30.94 -20.54
CA PRO A 282 -25.72 -30.98 -22.00
C PRO A 282 -27.07 -30.56 -22.62
N GLY A 283 -27.02 -29.52 -23.44
CA GLY A 283 -28.09 -29.12 -24.36
C GLY A 283 -29.23 -28.28 -23.78
N VAL A 284 -29.17 -27.82 -22.51
CA VAL A 284 -30.15 -26.85 -21.96
C VAL A 284 -30.37 -25.66 -22.89
N VAL A 285 -29.28 -25.25 -23.57
CA VAL A 285 -29.20 -24.11 -24.49
C VAL A 285 -29.83 -24.40 -25.86
N ASP A 286 -30.00 -25.66 -26.26
CA ASP A 286 -30.46 -26.06 -27.60
C ASP A 286 -31.91 -26.57 -27.56
N GLU A 287 -32.85 -25.72 -28.00
CA GLU A 287 -34.28 -26.05 -28.18
C GLU A 287 -34.57 -26.95 -29.40
N THR A 288 -33.58 -27.18 -30.26
CA THR A 288 -33.77 -27.75 -31.61
C THR A 288 -33.38 -29.22 -31.77
N GLU A 289 -32.87 -29.89 -30.73
CA GLU A 289 -32.54 -31.32 -30.78
C GLU A 289 -33.58 -32.17 -30.04
N GLU A 290 -34.48 -32.78 -30.82
CA GLU A 290 -35.46 -33.76 -30.32
C GLU A 290 -34.78 -35.03 -29.79
N ASN A 291 -35.13 -35.42 -28.56
CA ASN A 291 -35.19 -36.81 -28.06
C ASN A 291 -34.08 -37.81 -28.50
N ASP A 292 -32.82 -37.58 -28.11
CA ASP A 292 -31.91 -38.72 -27.86
C ASP A 292 -32.06 -39.20 -26.40
N GLY A 293 -32.50 -40.44 -26.21
CA GLY A 293 -32.67 -41.05 -24.88
C GLY A 293 -31.40 -41.02 -24.02
N ARG A 294 -30.21 -41.06 -24.64
CA ARG A 294 -28.92 -40.94 -23.92
C ARG A 294 -28.75 -39.61 -23.17
N ARG A 295 -29.36 -38.54 -23.68
CA ARG A 295 -29.31 -37.21 -23.07
C ARG A 295 -30.15 -37.17 -21.78
N SER A 296 -31.32 -37.83 -21.82
CA SER A 296 -32.18 -38.01 -20.63
C SER A 296 -31.47 -38.83 -19.55
N ASP A 297 -30.82 -39.93 -19.92
CA ASP A 297 -30.07 -40.78 -18.98
C ASP A 297 -28.90 -40.05 -18.29
N ALA A 298 -28.18 -39.20 -19.04
CA ALA A 298 -27.07 -38.42 -18.50
C ALA A 298 -27.55 -37.35 -17.50
N ILE A 299 -28.66 -36.69 -17.79
CA ILE A 299 -29.30 -35.72 -16.88
C ILE A 299 -29.81 -36.42 -15.61
N ALA A 300 -30.50 -37.56 -15.75
CA ALA A 300 -30.98 -38.35 -14.62
C ALA A 300 -29.85 -38.79 -13.68
N GLN A 301 -28.71 -39.22 -14.21
CA GLN A 301 -27.53 -39.57 -13.40
C GLN A 301 -26.98 -38.39 -12.58
N VAL A 302 -27.03 -37.16 -13.11
CA VAL A 302 -26.61 -35.95 -12.37
C VAL A 302 -27.61 -35.61 -11.28
N ILE A 303 -28.91 -35.74 -11.55
CA ILE A 303 -29.98 -35.51 -10.57
C ILE A 303 -29.91 -36.52 -9.42
N ASP A 304 -29.77 -37.83 -9.70
CA ASP A 304 -29.64 -38.85 -8.66
C ASP A 304 -28.38 -38.63 -7.81
N TRP A 305 -27.24 -38.36 -8.46
CA TRP A 305 -26.00 -38.00 -7.76
C TRP A 305 -26.18 -36.76 -6.86
N ALA A 306 -26.86 -35.72 -7.36
CA ALA A 306 -27.16 -34.49 -6.63
C ALA A 306 -28.08 -34.74 -5.42
N LYS A 307 -29.18 -35.50 -5.60
CA LYS A 307 -30.12 -35.89 -4.55
C LYS A 307 -29.42 -36.72 -3.46
N ILE A 308 -28.62 -37.72 -3.83
CA ILE A 308 -27.84 -38.54 -2.90
C ILE A 308 -26.82 -37.69 -2.13
N LEU A 309 -26.14 -36.74 -2.80
CA LEU A 309 -25.15 -35.88 -2.13
C LEU A 309 -25.82 -34.88 -1.17
N SER A 310 -26.93 -34.26 -1.59
CA SER A 310 -27.74 -33.34 -0.76
C SER A 310 -28.24 -34.02 0.52
N GLN A 311 -28.80 -35.23 0.40
CA GLN A 311 -29.20 -36.04 1.56
C GLN A 311 -28.01 -36.37 2.49
N ARG A 312 -26.83 -36.67 1.94
CA ARG A 312 -25.62 -36.91 2.73
C ARG A 312 -25.10 -35.66 3.43
N SER A 313 -25.20 -34.49 2.79
CA SER A 313 -24.84 -33.19 3.36
C SER A 313 -25.76 -32.83 4.54
N LEU A 314 -27.08 -33.04 4.41
CA LEU A 314 -28.04 -32.86 5.51
C LEU A 314 -27.79 -33.83 6.69
N LEU A 315 -27.36 -35.06 6.42
CA LEU A 315 -27.08 -36.07 7.45
C LEU A 315 -25.69 -35.93 8.11
N HIS A 316 -24.78 -35.14 7.55
CA HIS A 316 -23.41 -34.94 8.05
C HIS A 316 -23.12 -33.46 8.33
N SER A 317 -23.97 -32.82 9.13
CA SER A 317 -23.54 -31.71 9.98
C SER A 317 -22.59 -32.22 11.08
N ASN A 318 -21.41 -32.78 10.74
CA ASN A 318 -20.36 -33.05 11.72
C ASN A 318 -18.98 -33.45 11.15
N THR A 319 -17.98 -32.68 11.61
CA THR A 319 -16.57 -33.05 11.79
C THR A 319 -15.70 -33.31 10.56
N HIS A 320 -14.55 -32.64 10.57
CA HIS A 320 -13.42 -32.84 9.67
C HIS A 320 -12.62 -34.12 10.01
N GLN A 321 -13.29 -35.21 10.42
CA GLN A 321 -12.61 -36.49 10.71
C GLN A 321 -12.16 -37.17 9.40
N PRO A 322 -11.00 -37.87 9.41
CA PRO A 322 -10.61 -38.71 8.29
C PRO A 322 -11.68 -39.78 8.04
N ARG A 323 -12.02 -40.02 6.77
CA ARG A 323 -13.05 -41.00 6.38
C ARG A 323 -12.77 -42.36 7.01
N ALA A 324 -13.75 -42.90 7.73
CA ALA A 324 -13.69 -44.28 8.20
C ALA A 324 -13.49 -45.23 7.00
N ALA A 325 -12.51 -46.13 7.12
CA ALA A 325 -12.19 -47.10 6.08
C ALA A 325 -13.34 -48.10 5.92
N GLY A 326 -14.18 -47.92 4.90
CA GLY A 326 -15.30 -48.82 4.62
C GLY A 326 -16.46 -48.23 3.81
N GLN A 327 -16.64 -46.91 3.76
CA GLN A 327 -17.69 -46.31 2.94
C GLN A 327 -17.36 -46.42 1.44
N LYS A 328 -18.24 -47.07 0.65
CA LYS A 328 -18.17 -47.06 -0.81
C LYS A 328 -18.20 -45.61 -1.31
N LYS A 329 -17.17 -45.25 -2.10
CA LYS A 329 -17.08 -43.97 -2.81
C LYS A 329 -18.32 -43.83 -3.70
N LEU A 330 -19.03 -42.71 -3.60
CA LEU A 330 -20.09 -42.40 -4.56
C LEU A 330 -19.41 -42.01 -5.87
N ASP A 331 -19.61 -42.80 -6.92
CA ASP A 331 -19.10 -42.47 -8.24
C ASP A 331 -19.80 -41.21 -8.76
N SER A 332 -19.04 -40.40 -9.48
CA SER A 332 -19.52 -39.10 -9.97
C SER A 332 -19.86 -39.23 -11.46
N PRO A 333 -20.98 -38.66 -11.93
CA PRO A 333 -21.31 -38.59 -13.34
C PRO A 333 -20.17 -37.97 -14.16
N ALA A 334 -20.06 -38.35 -15.44
CA ALA A 334 -18.94 -37.92 -16.30
C ALA A 334 -18.75 -36.39 -16.32
N ILE A 335 -19.85 -35.63 -16.44
CA ILE A 335 -19.81 -34.15 -16.42
C ILE A 335 -19.34 -33.56 -15.08
N VAL A 336 -19.62 -34.24 -13.96
CA VAL A 336 -19.14 -33.86 -12.63
C VAL A 336 -17.65 -34.21 -12.46
N LEU A 337 -17.13 -35.20 -13.20
CA LEU A 337 -15.69 -35.46 -13.29
C LEU A 337 -14.98 -34.39 -14.11
N GLU A 338 -15.59 -33.89 -15.20
CA GLU A 338 -15.07 -32.75 -15.97
C GLU A 338 -15.12 -31.44 -15.18
N LEU A 339 -16.15 -31.19 -14.37
CA LEU A 339 -16.18 -30.08 -13.42
C LEU A 339 -15.03 -30.16 -12.41
N LYS A 340 -14.78 -31.35 -11.84
CA LYS A 340 -13.66 -31.57 -10.91
C LYS A 340 -12.29 -31.38 -11.58
N GLN A 341 -12.14 -31.73 -12.86
CA GLN A 341 -10.92 -31.47 -13.62
C GLN A 341 -10.75 -29.96 -13.89
N SER A 342 -11.82 -29.27 -14.29
CA SER A 342 -11.83 -27.83 -14.57
C SER A 342 -11.47 -27.00 -13.32
N LEU A 343 -12.04 -27.34 -12.16
CA LEU A 343 -11.68 -26.72 -10.88
C LEU A 343 -10.20 -27.00 -10.52
N LYS A 344 -9.74 -28.24 -10.69
CA LYS A 344 -8.34 -28.62 -10.40
C LYS A 344 -7.33 -27.85 -11.27
N ALA A 345 -7.67 -27.49 -12.50
CA ALA A 345 -6.79 -26.72 -13.39
C ALA A 345 -6.47 -25.29 -12.89
N ILE A 346 -7.31 -24.74 -12.02
CA ILE A 346 -7.09 -23.42 -11.37
C ILE A 346 -6.05 -23.52 -10.25
N GLU A 347 -5.99 -24.64 -9.53
CA GLU A 347 -5.11 -24.81 -8.36
C GLU A 347 -3.63 -24.51 -8.69
N SER A 348 -2.93 -23.83 -7.79
CA SER A 348 -1.48 -23.61 -7.90
C SER A 348 -0.72 -24.89 -7.54
N GLU A 349 0.22 -25.27 -8.40
CA GLU A 349 1.05 -26.46 -8.19
C GLU A 349 2.00 -26.30 -6.99
N THR A 350 2.38 -27.44 -6.40
CA THR A 350 3.34 -27.48 -5.29
C THR A 350 4.74 -27.68 -5.83
N VAL A 351 5.55 -26.63 -5.79
CA VAL A 351 6.90 -26.62 -6.34
C VAL A 351 7.84 -27.48 -5.49
N PRO A 352 8.56 -28.47 -6.08
CA PRO A 352 9.49 -29.31 -5.35
C PRO A 352 10.62 -28.50 -4.67
N ASN A 353 11.08 -29.02 -3.53
CA ASN A 353 12.12 -28.38 -2.73
C ASN A 353 13.42 -28.21 -3.56
N ARG A 354 14.13 -27.09 -3.40
CA ARG A 354 15.33 -26.72 -4.17
C ARG A 354 16.42 -27.80 -4.17
N ARG A 355 16.51 -28.61 -3.11
CA ARG A 355 17.44 -29.75 -3.02
C ARG A 355 17.05 -30.90 -3.96
N LEU A 356 15.75 -31.19 -4.11
CA LEU A 356 15.24 -32.23 -5.01
C LEU A 356 15.37 -31.80 -6.48
N ARG A 357 15.07 -30.53 -6.81
CA ARG A 357 15.34 -29.97 -8.16
C ARG A 357 16.81 -30.14 -8.56
N ARG A 358 17.74 -29.70 -7.69
CA ARG A 358 19.19 -29.90 -7.87
C ARG A 358 19.68 -31.36 -7.84
N GLN A 359 18.88 -32.31 -7.36
CA GLN A 359 19.19 -33.74 -7.48
C GLN A 359 18.68 -34.30 -8.80
N ALA A 360 17.48 -33.92 -9.24
CA ALA A 360 16.91 -34.30 -10.54
C ALA A 360 17.71 -33.72 -11.72
N GLU A 361 18.22 -32.49 -11.60
CA GLU A 361 19.19 -31.90 -12.53
C GLU A 361 20.47 -32.76 -12.61
N ARG A 362 21.02 -33.19 -11.46
CA ARG A 362 22.26 -33.97 -11.38
C ARG A 362 22.13 -35.45 -11.76
N SER A 363 20.93 -36.02 -11.75
CA SER A 363 20.70 -37.39 -12.24
C SER A 363 20.54 -37.43 -13.76
N LYS A 364 20.12 -36.33 -14.41
CA LYS A 364 20.03 -36.27 -15.88
C LYS A 364 21.39 -36.31 -16.59
N ASP A 365 22.47 -35.90 -15.93
CA ASP A 365 23.83 -35.91 -16.50
C ASP A 365 24.52 -37.30 -16.46
N ASN A 366 23.90 -38.35 -15.90
CA ASN A 366 24.61 -39.61 -15.58
C ASN A 366 23.96 -40.93 -16.09
N ASP A 367 22.71 -40.92 -16.55
CA ASP A 367 21.99 -42.16 -16.91
C ASP A 367 21.98 -42.41 -18.44
N ASP A 368 23.10 -42.92 -18.93
CA ASP A 368 23.20 -43.57 -20.24
C ASP A 368 22.84 -45.07 -20.09
N VAL A 369 21.85 -45.54 -20.85
CA VAL A 369 21.45 -46.96 -21.07
C VAL A 369 20.89 -47.75 -19.87
N VAL A 370 19.58 -48.06 -19.91
CA VAL A 370 18.98 -49.44 -19.94
C VAL A 370 17.43 -49.35 -20.01
N SER A 371 16.82 -50.28 -20.74
CA SER A 371 15.38 -50.37 -21.09
C SER A 371 14.44 -50.83 -19.97
N GLY A 372 13.18 -50.33 -19.93
CA GLY A 372 12.09 -50.98 -19.17
C GLY A 372 10.73 -50.24 -19.06
N SER A 373 9.78 -50.56 -19.96
CA SER A 373 8.31 -50.48 -19.82
C SER A 373 7.59 -49.21 -19.28
N ASN A 374 6.95 -48.49 -20.21
CA ASN A 374 5.65 -47.80 -20.15
C ASN A 374 4.98 -47.47 -18.79
N GLU A 375 5.02 -46.19 -18.43
CA GLU A 375 3.80 -45.38 -18.23
C GLU A 375 4.15 -43.92 -18.58
N SER A 376 3.50 -43.34 -19.60
CA SER A 376 3.89 -42.05 -20.17
C SER A 376 3.33 -40.87 -19.35
N VAL A 377 4.19 -40.28 -18.51
CA VAL A 377 3.90 -39.00 -17.85
C VAL A 377 4.41 -37.87 -18.74
N ASP A 378 3.50 -37.16 -19.40
CA ASP A 378 3.82 -35.97 -20.21
C ASP A 378 4.44 -34.85 -19.35
N LEU A 379 5.77 -34.72 -19.42
CA LEU A 379 6.57 -33.75 -18.64
C LEU A 379 7.36 -32.81 -19.55
N HIS A 380 6.65 -32.11 -20.45
CA HIS A 380 7.17 -30.93 -21.16
C HIS A 380 7.35 -29.74 -20.20
N SER A 381 8.41 -29.80 -19.39
CA SER A 381 8.78 -28.75 -18.45
C SER A 381 9.56 -27.63 -19.15
N ASN A 382 8.85 -26.74 -19.83
CA ASN A 382 9.38 -25.45 -20.27
C ASN A 382 9.63 -24.55 -19.05
N ASP A 383 10.88 -24.49 -18.61
CA ASP A 383 11.29 -23.99 -17.29
C ASP A 383 11.28 -22.44 -17.20
N THR A 384 10.08 -21.87 -17.07
CA THR A 384 9.90 -20.49 -16.59
C THR A 384 10.10 -20.45 -15.08
N PRO A 385 10.98 -19.59 -14.52
CA PRO A 385 11.26 -19.55 -13.10
C PRO A 385 10.00 -19.21 -12.28
N THR A 386 9.47 -20.25 -11.64
CA THR A 386 8.23 -20.22 -10.87
C THR A 386 8.31 -19.21 -9.72
N ARG A 387 7.45 -18.18 -9.74
CA ARG A 387 7.28 -17.30 -8.57
C ARG A 387 6.66 -18.11 -7.43
N LEU A 388 7.25 -18.04 -6.24
CA LEU A 388 6.73 -18.71 -5.05
C LEU A 388 5.92 -17.73 -4.20
N SER A 389 4.96 -18.28 -3.44
CA SER A 389 4.26 -17.51 -2.40
C SER A 389 5.20 -17.05 -1.28
N HIS A 390 4.78 -16.02 -0.54
CA HIS A 390 5.57 -15.45 0.55
C HIS A 390 5.46 -16.31 1.82
N GLY A 391 6.59 -16.50 2.51
CA GLY A 391 6.65 -17.18 3.81
C GLY A 391 7.74 -18.25 3.89
N ARG A 392 8.11 -18.65 5.11
CA ARG A 392 9.05 -19.76 5.39
C ARG A 392 8.36 -21.01 5.97
N PHE A 393 7.10 -20.86 6.36
CA PHE A 393 6.26 -21.84 7.05
C PHE A 393 4.81 -21.74 6.54
N GLY A 394 3.96 -22.71 6.87
CA GLY A 394 2.55 -22.77 6.47
C GLY A 394 2.22 -23.84 5.40
N GLN A 395 0.99 -23.86 4.90
CA GLN A 395 0.55 -24.75 3.82
C GLN A 395 0.87 -24.20 2.43
N LEU A 396 0.99 -22.87 2.29
CA LEU A 396 1.14 -22.21 0.98
C LEU A 396 2.57 -21.96 0.51
N TRP A 397 3.58 -21.87 1.38
CA TRP A 397 4.95 -21.41 1.01
C TRP A 397 5.70 -22.22 -0.08
N ARG A 398 5.19 -23.41 -0.43
CA ARG A 398 5.71 -24.22 -1.55
C ARG A 398 4.90 -24.10 -2.84
N LYS A 399 3.75 -23.43 -2.81
CA LYS A 399 2.92 -23.26 -3.99
C LYS A 399 3.42 -22.11 -4.84
N GLU A 400 3.22 -22.27 -6.14
CA GLU A 400 3.47 -21.22 -7.12
C GLU A 400 2.46 -20.08 -7.02
N LYS A 401 2.85 -18.92 -7.53
CA LYS A 401 1.97 -17.80 -7.85
C LYS A 401 1.72 -17.77 -9.35
N LYS A 402 0.44 -17.79 -9.73
CA LYS A 402 -0.04 -17.61 -11.11
C LYS A 402 -0.41 -16.13 -11.33
N CYS A 403 -0.29 -15.65 -12.56
CA CYS A 403 -0.70 -14.28 -12.92
C CYS A 403 -2.19 -14.30 -13.30
N TRP A 404 -3.04 -13.63 -12.52
CA TRP A 404 -4.50 -13.61 -12.69
C TRP A 404 -5.04 -12.33 -13.34
N SER A 405 -4.18 -11.58 -14.04
CA SER A 405 -4.51 -10.36 -14.78
C SER A 405 -5.74 -10.53 -15.69
N ASN A 406 -5.78 -11.61 -16.47
CA ASN A 406 -6.86 -11.96 -17.39
C ASN A 406 -8.18 -12.38 -16.70
N PHE A 407 -8.21 -12.44 -15.37
CA PHE A 407 -9.38 -12.79 -14.54
C PHE A 407 -9.63 -11.70 -13.50
N SER A 408 -9.85 -10.47 -13.95
CA SER A 408 -10.17 -9.34 -13.06
C SER A 408 -11.09 -8.34 -13.76
N CYS A 409 -11.70 -7.42 -13.01
CA CYS A 409 -12.35 -6.23 -13.58
C CYS A 409 -11.39 -5.03 -13.70
N LEU A 410 -10.10 -5.24 -13.45
CA LEU A 410 -9.09 -4.18 -13.36
C LEU A 410 -8.54 -3.83 -14.74
N THR A 411 -8.09 -2.58 -14.89
CA THR A 411 -7.46 -2.04 -16.10
C THR A 411 -6.10 -1.44 -15.78
N GLY A 412 -5.29 -1.17 -16.81
CA GLY A 412 -4.03 -0.46 -16.65
C GLY A 412 -3.01 -1.09 -15.71
N MET A 413 -2.45 -0.27 -14.81
CA MET A 413 -1.45 -0.71 -13.84
C MET A 413 -1.98 -1.81 -12.90
N ALA A 414 -3.26 -1.78 -12.52
CA ALA A 414 -3.83 -2.70 -11.56
C ALA A 414 -4.02 -4.12 -12.12
N SER A 415 -4.23 -4.26 -13.43
CA SER A 415 -4.24 -5.55 -14.14
C SER A 415 -2.90 -5.95 -14.77
N SER A 416 -1.88 -5.09 -14.70
CA SER A 416 -0.58 -5.36 -15.32
C SER A 416 0.13 -6.58 -14.72
N PRO A 417 0.69 -7.50 -15.53
CA PRO A 417 1.57 -8.58 -15.06
C PRO A 417 2.82 -8.11 -14.31
N GLY A 418 3.17 -6.82 -14.42
CA GLY A 418 4.22 -6.20 -13.61
C GLY A 418 3.83 -5.96 -12.14
N TYR A 419 2.53 -5.97 -11.82
CA TYR A 419 1.99 -5.56 -10.52
C TYR A 419 1.79 -6.75 -9.57
N GLU A 420 2.33 -6.69 -8.35
CA GLU A 420 2.29 -7.83 -7.39
C GLU A 420 0.87 -8.19 -6.92
N ALA A 421 -0.14 -7.34 -7.16
CA ALA A 421 -1.53 -7.67 -6.81
C ALA A 421 -2.11 -8.83 -7.62
N VAL A 422 -1.76 -8.97 -8.92
CA VAL A 422 -2.31 -10.04 -9.77
C VAL A 422 -1.62 -11.41 -9.59
N TRP A 423 -0.53 -11.47 -8.83
CA TRP A 423 0.23 -12.72 -8.61
C TRP A 423 -0.25 -13.47 -7.37
N ARG A 424 -1.23 -14.37 -7.55
CA ARG A 424 -1.91 -15.07 -6.44
C ARG A 424 -1.75 -16.58 -6.49
N THR A 425 -1.83 -17.20 -5.33
CA THR A 425 -1.72 -18.63 -5.13
C THR A 425 -3.11 -19.21 -4.84
N MET A 426 -3.64 -19.98 -5.78
CA MET A 426 -4.87 -20.75 -5.57
C MET A 426 -4.53 -22.00 -4.77
N ASP A 427 -5.00 -22.10 -3.53
CA ASP A 427 -4.82 -23.30 -2.73
C ASP A 427 -5.68 -24.45 -3.25
N ARG A 428 -6.99 -24.22 -3.30
CA ARG A 428 -7.98 -25.26 -3.60
C ARG A 428 -9.19 -24.67 -4.31
N ALA A 429 -9.72 -25.42 -5.27
CA ALA A 429 -11.03 -25.20 -5.87
C ALA A 429 -11.74 -26.55 -5.94
N LYS A 430 -12.88 -26.72 -5.25
CA LYS A 430 -13.55 -28.03 -5.12
C LYS A 430 -15.04 -27.93 -4.87
N ILE A 431 -15.75 -29.01 -5.20
CA ILE A 431 -17.12 -29.27 -4.74
C ILE A 431 -17.07 -29.67 -3.26
N VAL A 432 -17.86 -29.01 -2.42
CA VAL A 432 -18.02 -29.36 -0.99
C VAL A 432 -19.38 -29.95 -0.64
N GLY A 433 -20.41 -29.70 -1.47
CA GLY A 433 -21.75 -30.26 -1.29
C GLY A 433 -22.68 -29.93 -2.45
N VAL A 434 -23.95 -30.29 -2.30
CA VAL A 434 -25.05 -29.89 -3.18
C VAL A 434 -26.22 -29.48 -2.28
N ILE A 435 -26.96 -28.44 -2.68
CA ILE A 435 -28.17 -27.99 -2.02
C ILE A 435 -29.35 -28.03 -3.00
N ASP A 436 -30.51 -28.43 -2.50
CA ASP A 436 -31.80 -28.38 -3.19
C ASP A 436 -32.67 -27.35 -2.48
N LEU A 437 -32.99 -26.26 -3.17
CA LEU A 437 -33.64 -25.10 -2.58
C LEU A 437 -35.18 -25.20 -2.57
N LYS A 438 -35.76 -26.20 -3.26
CA LYS A 438 -37.20 -26.55 -3.17
C LYS A 438 -37.47 -27.43 -1.96
N ASN A 439 -36.72 -28.53 -1.84
CA ASN A 439 -37.00 -29.56 -0.82
C ASN A 439 -36.64 -29.13 0.62
N ALA A 440 -35.89 -28.05 0.80
CA ALA A 440 -35.62 -27.47 2.11
C ALA A 440 -36.88 -26.96 2.86
N PHE A 441 -37.98 -26.66 2.14
CA PHE A 441 -39.16 -26.00 2.72
C PHE A 441 -40.43 -26.86 2.79
N ASN A 442 -40.55 -27.94 2.00
CA ASN A 442 -41.78 -28.76 1.92
C ASN A 442 -41.52 -30.27 2.12
N ALA A 443 -41.27 -30.69 3.36
CA ALA A 443 -41.03 -32.10 3.71
C ALA A 443 -42.25 -33.04 3.55
N ASN A 444 -43.42 -32.52 3.15
CA ASN A 444 -44.70 -33.24 3.16
C ASN A 444 -45.31 -33.56 1.78
N ASP A 445 -44.80 -33.00 0.68
CA ASP A 445 -45.35 -33.32 -0.64
C ASP A 445 -44.58 -34.47 -1.29
N LYS A 446 -45.23 -35.65 -1.37
CA LYS A 446 -44.68 -36.87 -1.97
C LYS A 446 -45.38 -37.23 -3.28
N SER A 447 -45.85 -36.23 -4.02
CA SER A 447 -46.40 -36.41 -5.36
C SER A 447 -45.29 -36.49 -6.42
N GLY A 448 -44.87 -37.72 -6.74
CA GLY A 448 -43.80 -37.95 -7.71
C GLY A 448 -44.21 -37.67 -9.15
N ASN A 449 -43.69 -36.57 -9.70
CA ASN A 449 -43.47 -36.36 -11.13
C ASN A 449 -42.20 -35.51 -11.27
N GLU A 450 -41.07 -36.16 -11.56
CA GLU A 450 -39.78 -35.47 -11.69
C GLU A 450 -39.77 -34.64 -12.98
N SER A 451 -39.90 -33.31 -12.88
CA SER A 451 -39.90 -32.39 -14.02
C SER A 451 -38.57 -31.65 -14.16
N MET A 452 -38.38 -30.98 -15.31
CA MET A 452 -37.27 -30.04 -15.53
C MET A 452 -37.19 -28.94 -14.45
N ASP A 453 -38.30 -28.59 -13.81
CA ASP A 453 -38.37 -27.56 -12.76
C ASP A 453 -37.58 -27.96 -11.50
N ASP A 454 -37.28 -29.25 -11.29
CA ASP A 454 -36.48 -29.70 -10.14
C ASP A 454 -34.99 -29.37 -10.31
N ILE A 455 -34.48 -29.34 -11.55
CA ILE A 455 -33.07 -29.03 -11.85
C ILE A 455 -32.74 -27.58 -11.52
N GLN A 456 -33.65 -26.66 -11.86
CA GLN A 456 -33.48 -25.21 -11.68
C GLN A 456 -33.26 -24.77 -10.22
N ASN A 457 -33.52 -25.66 -9.26
CA ASN A 457 -33.41 -25.39 -7.83
C ASN A 457 -32.21 -26.10 -7.17
N MET A 458 -31.46 -26.92 -7.93
CA MET A 458 -30.28 -27.64 -7.44
C MET A 458 -29.00 -26.86 -7.73
N HIS A 459 -28.19 -26.64 -6.69
CA HIS A 459 -26.94 -25.90 -6.77
C HIS A 459 -25.78 -26.72 -6.19
N ILE A 460 -24.68 -26.79 -6.95
CA ILE A 460 -23.41 -27.37 -6.51
C ILE A 460 -22.64 -26.32 -5.71
N ILE A 461 -22.28 -26.65 -4.47
CA ILE A 461 -21.53 -25.75 -3.58
C ILE A 461 -20.05 -25.88 -3.90
N LEU A 462 -19.46 -24.81 -4.44
CA LEU A 462 -18.04 -24.70 -4.78
C LEU A 462 -17.30 -23.87 -3.74
N GLU A 463 -16.18 -24.40 -3.20
CA GLU A 463 -15.28 -23.69 -2.29
C GLU A 463 -13.99 -23.30 -3.03
N PHE A 464 -13.64 -22.02 -2.99
CA PHE A 464 -12.38 -21.46 -3.51
C PHE A 464 -11.53 -20.92 -2.36
N LYS A 465 -10.28 -21.39 -2.25
CA LYS A 465 -9.31 -20.96 -1.23
C LYS A 465 -8.02 -20.46 -1.87
N ALA A 466 -7.56 -19.28 -1.48
CA ALA A 466 -6.34 -18.64 -1.98
C ALA A 466 -5.65 -17.78 -0.90
N ASP A 467 -4.42 -17.31 -1.16
CA ASP A 467 -3.76 -16.28 -0.32
C ASP A 467 -4.49 -14.92 -0.36
N GLY A 468 -5.13 -14.64 -1.50
CA GLY A 468 -6.11 -13.59 -1.71
C GLY A 468 -6.71 -13.72 -3.10
N PHE A 469 -7.73 -12.92 -3.38
CA PHE A 469 -8.34 -12.83 -4.71
C PHE A 469 -8.20 -11.41 -5.23
N VAL A 470 -8.16 -11.28 -6.55
CA VAL A 470 -8.24 -9.99 -7.24
C VAL A 470 -9.73 -9.64 -7.41
N ILE A 471 -10.11 -8.36 -7.34
CA ILE A 471 -11.49 -7.94 -7.58
C ILE A 471 -11.96 -8.41 -8.97
N GLY A 472 -13.14 -9.03 -8.99
CA GLY A 472 -13.79 -9.63 -10.14
C GLY A 472 -13.30 -11.04 -10.49
N GLN A 473 -12.36 -11.63 -9.73
CA GLN A 473 -11.70 -12.87 -10.11
C GLN A 473 -12.59 -14.10 -10.03
N ILE A 474 -13.25 -14.37 -8.89
CA ILE A 474 -14.01 -15.61 -8.72
C ILE A 474 -15.17 -15.72 -9.71
N PRO A 475 -16.00 -14.68 -9.95
CA PRO A 475 -17.04 -14.74 -10.98
C PRO A 475 -16.50 -15.09 -12.37
N ARG A 476 -15.34 -14.55 -12.76
CA ARG A 476 -14.71 -14.83 -14.07
C ARG A 476 -14.11 -16.23 -14.15
N LEU A 477 -13.59 -16.75 -13.03
CA LEU A 477 -13.17 -18.15 -12.92
C LEU A 477 -14.36 -19.10 -13.08
N ILE A 478 -15.54 -18.76 -12.54
CA ILE A 478 -16.76 -19.57 -12.74
C ILE A 478 -17.12 -19.66 -14.22
N SER A 479 -17.14 -18.55 -14.96
CA SER A 479 -17.42 -18.55 -16.40
C SER A 479 -16.46 -19.47 -17.17
N ALA A 480 -15.16 -19.40 -16.87
CA ALA A 480 -14.15 -20.28 -17.47
C ALA A 480 -14.34 -21.76 -17.06
N VAL A 481 -14.69 -22.04 -15.80
CA VAL A 481 -14.97 -23.41 -15.32
C VAL A 481 -16.20 -24.00 -15.99
N VAL A 482 -17.28 -23.23 -16.14
CA VAL A 482 -18.50 -23.64 -16.86
C VAL A 482 -18.16 -23.97 -18.31
N ALA A 483 -17.42 -23.09 -18.99
CA ALA A 483 -17.02 -23.30 -20.38
C ALA A 483 -16.06 -24.49 -20.56
N MET A 484 -15.11 -24.72 -19.65
CA MET A 484 -14.25 -25.92 -19.67
C MET A 484 -15.03 -27.21 -19.37
N THR A 485 -15.97 -27.17 -18.41
CA THR A 485 -16.80 -28.32 -18.02
C THR A 485 -17.68 -28.80 -19.18
N ASN A 486 -18.26 -27.86 -19.92
CA ASN A 486 -19.06 -28.14 -21.13
C ASN A 486 -18.21 -28.41 -22.39
N GLY A 487 -16.87 -28.42 -22.29
CA GLY A 487 -15.98 -28.65 -23.44
C GLY A 487 -15.88 -27.50 -24.45
N TRP A 488 -16.36 -26.30 -24.09
CA TRP A 488 -16.26 -25.09 -24.91
C TRP A 488 -14.86 -24.47 -24.84
N LEU A 489 -14.13 -24.66 -23.74
CA LEU A 489 -12.71 -24.29 -23.60
C LEU A 489 -11.79 -25.52 -23.43
N PRO A 490 -10.54 -25.48 -23.93
CA PRO A 490 -9.60 -26.60 -23.84
C PRO A 490 -9.11 -26.82 -22.40
N LYS A 491 -8.77 -28.07 -22.04
CA LYS A 491 -8.31 -28.43 -20.69
C LYS A 491 -7.05 -27.69 -20.21
N LYS A 492 -6.24 -27.20 -21.15
CA LYS A 492 -5.04 -26.38 -20.89
C LYS A 492 -5.31 -24.87 -20.71
N PHE A 493 -6.56 -24.41 -20.83
CA PHE A 493 -6.90 -22.98 -20.84
C PHE A 493 -6.19 -22.17 -19.74
N PHE A 494 -6.29 -22.58 -18.47
CA PHE A 494 -5.64 -21.88 -17.35
C PHE A 494 -4.11 -21.88 -17.39
N SER A 495 -3.45 -22.91 -17.95
CA SER A 495 -1.98 -22.94 -18.05
C SER A 495 -1.44 -21.98 -19.11
N VAL A 496 -2.28 -21.55 -20.05
CA VAL A 496 -1.98 -20.48 -21.02
C VAL A 496 -2.46 -19.13 -20.51
N ALA A 497 -3.69 -19.04 -20.02
CA ALA A 497 -4.33 -17.79 -19.58
C ALA A 497 -3.69 -17.15 -18.34
N THR A 498 -2.87 -17.88 -17.57
CA THR A 498 -2.12 -17.35 -16.42
C THR A 498 -0.64 -17.05 -16.69
N ARG A 499 -0.20 -17.13 -17.96
CA ARG A 499 1.15 -16.73 -18.39
C ARG A 499 1.23 -15.20 -18.50
N PRO A 500 2.24 -14.53 -17.92
CA PRO A 500 2.33 -13.07 -17.90
C PRO A 500 2.51 -12.43 -19.29
N GLU A 501 2.98 -13.19 -20.28
CA GLU A 501 3.11 -12.76 -21.67
C GLU A 501 1.83 -12.88 -22.50
N VAL A 502 0.76 -13.47 -21.94
CA VAL A 502 -0.51 -13.70 -22.63
C VAL A 502 -1.58 -12.75 -22.11
N PHE A 503 -2.19 -11.98 -23.02
CA PHE A 503 -3.43 -11.27 -22.76
C PHE A 503 -4.61 -12.08 -23.30
N MET A 504 -5.67 -12.20 -22.51
CA MET A 504 -6.97 -12.70 -22.95
C MET A 504 -8.07 -11.74 -22.50
N PRO A 505 -9.12 -11.51 -23.30
CA PRO A 505 -10.30 -10.82 -22.82
C PRO A 505 -10.85 -11.60 -21.61
N SER A 506 -11.12 -10.89 -20.51
CA SER A 506 -11.71 -11.53 -19.33
C SER A 506 -13.07 -12.14 -19.68
N PRO A 507 -13.34 -13.41 -19.32
CA PRO A 507 -14.68 -13.97 -19.44
C PRO A 507 -15.72 -13.08 -18.75
N PRO A 508 -16.93 -12.89 -19.30
CA PRO A 508 -17.96 -12.10 -18.63
C PRO A 508 -18.39 -12.81 -17.33
N PRO A 509 -18.50 -12.10 -16.19
CA PRO A 509 -19.04 -12.71 -14.97
C PRO A 509 -20.49 -13.16 -15.20
N PRO A 510 -20.97 -14.21 -14.50
CA PRO A 510 -22.37 -14.61 -14.60
C PRO A 510 -23.30 -13.47 -14.16
N PRO A 511 -24.47 -13.29 -14.79
CA PRO A 511 -25.45 -12.31 -14.33
C PRO A 511 -25.94 -12.66 -12.92
N SER A 512 -26.30 -11.64 -12.15
CA SER A 512 -26.81 -11.79 -10.78
C SER A 512 -25.93 -12.60 -9.80
N PHE A 513 -24.62 -12.73 -10.07
CA PHE A 513 -23.70 -13.59 -9.30
C PHE A 513 -23.64 -13.28 -7.79
N HIS A 514 -23.99 -12.05 -7.37
CA HIS A 514 -24.17 -11.65 -5.97
C HIS A 514 -25.10 -12.58 -5.18
N ARG A 515 -26.13 -13.16 -5.82
CA ARG A 515 -27.06 -14.12 -5.20
C ARG A 515 -26.50 -15.53 -5.05
N LEU A 516 -25.34 -15.78 -5.66
CA LEU A 516 -24.71 -17.10 -5.71
C LEU A 516 -23.34 -17.10 -5.01
N TYR A 517 -22.84 -15.95 -4.55
CA TYR A 517 -21.44 -15.76 -4.17
C TYR A 517 -21.31 -15.04 -2.83
N TYR A 518 -20.64 -15.67 -1.86
CA TYR A 518 -20.47 -15.11 -0.52
C TYR A 518 -19.12 -15.45 0.12
N PHE A 519 -18.68 -14.63 1.08
CA PHE A 519 -17.44 -14.88 1.83
C PHE A 519 -17.64 -16.00 2.85
N GLN A 520 -16.87 -17.08 2.74
CA GLN A 520 -17.02 -18.23 3.63
C GLN A 520 -16.27 -18.00 4.95
N SER A 521 -14.95 -17.84 4.89
CA SER A 521 -14.09 -17.75 6.08
C SER A 521 -12.66 -17.33 5.79
N ALA A 522 -11.95 -16.86 6.81
CA ALA A 522 -10.51 -16.63 6.76
C ALA A 522 -9.73 -17.66 7.61
N ARG A 523 -8.49 -17.93 7.22
CA ARG A 523 -7.55 -18.76 7.98
C ARG A 523 -6.30 -17.96 8.32
N TYR A 524 -5.74 -18.25 9.49
CA TYR A 524 -4.65 -17.48 10.10
C TYR A 524 -3.41 -18.35 10.33
N HIS A 525 -2.22 -17.73 10.29
CA HIS A 525 -0.93 -18.44 10.43
C HIS A 525 -0.84 -19.31 11.71
N PHE A 526 -1.41 -18.87 12.84
CA PHE A 526 -1.37 -19.66 14.07
C PHE A 526 -2.20 -20.96 14.00
N HIS A 527 -3.19 -21.08 13.09
CA HIS A 527 -3.87 -22.36 12.83
C HIS A 527 -2.93 -23.41 12.21
N GLU A 528 -1.84 -22.99 11.59
CA GLU A 528 -0.83 -23.87 11.01
C GLU A 528 0.26 -24.23 12.04
N LEU A 529 0.46 -23.38 13.05
CA LEU A 529 1.33 -23.65 14.19
C LEU A 529 0.69 -24.63 15.19
N THR A 530 -0.61 -24.49 15.46
CA THR A 530 -1.34 -25.34 16.42
C THR A 530 -1.83 -26.66 15.84
N SER A 531 -1.89 -26.83 14.51
CA SER A 531 -2.38 -28.08 13.90
C SER A 531 -1.52 -29.33 14.19
N ASN A 532 -0.30 -29.16 14.70
CA ASN A 532 0.53 -30.27 15.19
C ASN A 532 0.30 -30.61 16.68
N ALA A 533 -0.52 -29.83 17.41
CA ALA A 533 -0.81 -30.02 18.83
C ALA A 533 -2.15 -30.75 19.09
N TYR A 534 -2.65 -31.52 18.11
CA TYR A 534 -3.90 -32.30 18.23
C TYR A 534 -3.78 -33.58 19.08
N VAL A 535 -2.70 -33.72 19.86
CA VAL A 535 -2.47 -34.82 20.80
C VAL A 535 -1.89 -34.26 22.10
N GLU A 536 -2.75 -33.66 22.93
CA GLU A 536 -2.87 -33.90 24.38
C GLU A 536 -3.91 -32.95 25.01
N ASN A 537 -4.44 -33.32 26.18
CA ASN A 537 -5.56 -32.63 26.86
C ASN A 537 -5.16 -31.32 27.54
N ASP A 538 -4.41 -30.45 26.84
CA ASP A 538 -3.96 -29.19 27.41
C ASP A 538 -5.07 -28.13 27.36
N ILE A 539 -5.83 -28.09 28.45
CA ILE A 539 -6.91 -27.12 28.70
C ILE A 539 -6.39 -25.66 28.67
N SER A 540 -5.07 -25.45 28.74
CA SER A 540 -4.42 -24.13 28.65
C SER A 540 -4.40 -23.48 27.26
N GLY A 541 -4.95 -24.13 26.22
CA GLY A 541 -5.23 -23.52 24.91
C GLY A 541 -6.17 -22.31 25.04
N GLY A 542 -5.56 -21.13 25.21
CA GLY A 542 -6.21 -19.91 25.72
C GLY A 542 -7.34 -19.35 24.86
N SER A 543 -8.25 -18.62 25.52
CA SER A 543 -9.51 -18.05 25.00
C SER A 543 -9.44 -17.57 23.55
N PHE A 544 -8.47 -16.70 23.23
CA PHE A 544 -8.23 -16.14 21.91
C PHE A 544 -8.21 -17.16 20.75
N ALA A 545 -7.61 -18.34 20.95
CA ALA A 545 -7.53 -19.36 19.91
C ALA A 545 -8.88 -20.06 19.65
N ARG A 546 -9.84 -19.96 20.59
CA ARG A 546 -11.22 -20.47 20.44
C ARG A 546 -12.06 -19.53 19.59
N THR A 547 -11.88 -18.21 19.75
CA THR A 547 -12.56 -17.14 19.00
C THR A 547 -12.41 -17.23 17.48
N ILE A 548 -11.32 -17.79 17.00
CA ILE A 548 -10.96 -17.80 15.56
C ILE A 548 -10.89 -19.24 15.02
N GLN A 549 -11.46 -20.26 15.70
CA GLN A 549 -11.30 -21.66 15.29
C GLN A 549 -11.74 -21.93 13.83
N TYR A 550 -10.87 -22.59 13.07
CA TYR A 550 -11.15 -22.98 11.68
C TYR A 550 -12.33 -23.97 11.52
N ALA A 551 -12.77 -24.63 12.60
CA ALA A 551 -13.97 -25.46 12.60
C ALA A 551 -15.20 -24.62 12.94
N GLY A 552 -16.25 -24.75 12.13
CA GLY A 552 -17.48 -23.98 12.29
C GLY A 552 -18.18 -24.27 13.62
N SER A 553 -18.48 -23.22 14.38
CA SER A 553 -19.36 -23.32 15.54
C SER A 553 -20.79 -23.69 15.13
N GLN A 554 -21.60 -24.20 16.06
CA GLN A 554 -23.00 -24.54 15.79
C GLN A 554 -23.86 -23.32 15.40
N SER A 555 -23.45 -22.09 15.73
CA SER A 555 -24.09 -20.86 15.25
C SER A 555 -23.66 -20.52 13.82
N GLU A 556 -22.39 -20.70 13.46
CA GLU A 556 -21.90 -20.52 12.08
C GLU A 556 -22.56 -21.47 11.09
N ILE A 557 -22.71 -22.76 11.45
CA ILE A 557 -23.32 -23.77 10.57
C ILE A 557 -24.78 -23.41 10.28
N LYS A 558 -25.56 -23.07 11.31
CA LYS A 558 -26.96 -22.63 11.15
C LYS A 558 -27.07 -21.34 10.35
N TRP A 559 -26.15 -20.40 10.58
CA TRP A 559 -26.09 -19.15 9.84
C TRP A 559 -25.75 -19.37 8.37
N GLU A 560 -24.85 -20.30 8.05
CA GLU A 560 -24.51 -20.67 6.67
C GLU A 560 -25.69 -21.31 5.94
N GLU A 561 -26.46 -22.16 6.63
CA GLU A 561 -27.71 -22.72 6.10
C GLU A 561 -28.76 -21.62 5.84
N GLN A 562 -28.96 -20.69 6.77
CA GLN A 562 -29.86 -19.55 6.62
C GLN A 562 -29.41 -18.57 5.51
N LEU A 563 -28.12 -18.26 5.43
CA LEU A 563 -27.53 -17.38 4.40
C LEU A 563 -27.77 -17.94 3.00
N ARG A 564 -27.56 -19.25 2.81
CA ARG A 564 -27.82 -19.93 1.53
C ARG A 564 -29.30 -19.94 1.14
N GLN A 565 -30.21 -20.01 2.11
CA GLN A 565 -31.65 -19.88 1.86
C GLN A 565 -31.98 -18.44 1.44
N ASN A 566 -31.55 -17.45 2.24
CA ASN A 566 -31.79 -16.02 2.00
C ASN A 566 -31.32 -15.57 0.61
N LEU A 567 -30.09 -15.93 0.23
CA LEU A 567 -29.47 -15.60 -1.07
C LEU A 567 -30.32 -15.98 -2.29
N ASN A 568 -31.15 -17.03 -2.20
CA ASN A 568 -32.00 -17.50 -3.30
C ASN A 568 -33.49 -17.11 -3.18
N LEU A 569 -33.93 -16.51 -2.07
CA LEU A 569 -35.35 -16.20 -1.81
C LEU A 569 -35.89 -14.97 -2.57
N GLY A 570 -35.05 -14.27 -3.36
CA GLY A 570 -35.44 -13.14 -4.20
C GLY A 570 -36.21 -13.54 -5.46
N GLY A 571 -37.51 -13.82 -5.32
CA GLY A 571 -38.42 -14.36 -6.35
C GLY A 571 -38.56 -13.58 -7.66
N ALA A 572 -37.56 -13.67 -8.54
CA ALA A 572 -37.56 -13.16 -9.91
C ALA A 572 -37.10 -14.26 -10.89
N SER A 573 -37.84 -15.38 -10.94
CA SER A 573 -37.39 -16.63 -11.57
C SER A 573 -37.36 -16.59 -13.11
N SER A 574 -38.17 -15.78 -13.78
CA SER A 574 -38.21 -15.74 -15.25
C SER A 574 -37.16 -14.82 -15.88
N ILE A 575 -36.92 -13.64 -15.29
CA ILE A 575 -35.99 -12.64 -15.85
C ILE A 575 -34.53 -13.07 -15.62
N ASN A 576 -34.19 -13.56 -14.42
CA ASN A 576 -32.83 -14.05 -14.16
C ASN A 576 -32.51 -15.29 -15.02
N SER A 577 -33.41 -16.27 -15.10
CA SER A 577 -33.25 -17.45 -15.97
C SER A 577 -33.03 -17.05 -17.45
N ARG A 578 -33.74 -16.03 -17.93
CA ARG A 578 -33.49 -15.48 -19.28
C ARG A 578 -32.11 -14.85 -19.42
N MET A 579 -31.69 -14.00 -18.49
CA MET A 579 -30.35 -13.37 -18.54
C MET A 579 -29.23 -14.40 -18.44
N GLU A 580 -29.38 -15.42 -17.59
CA GLU A 580 -28.45 -16.54 -17.47
C GLU A 580 -28.37 -17.36 -18.77
N ARG A 581 -29.52 -17.62 -19.42
CA ARG A 581 -29.59 -18.30 -20.73
C ARG A 581 -28.92 -17.49 -21.84
N GLU A 582 -29.16 -16.18 -21.89
CA GLU A 582 -28.51 -15.26 -22.83
C GLU A 582 -26.99 -15.20 -22.59
N TRP A 583 -26.54 -15.13 -21.34
CA TRP A 583 -25.12 -15.21 -20.97
C TRP A 583 -24.47 -16.56 -21.30
N LEU A 584 -25.15 -17.70 -21.07
CA LEU A 584 -24.65 -19.02 -21.46
C LEU A 584 -24.52 -19.16 -22.98
N LEU A 585 -25.47 -18.61 -23.74
CA LEU A 585 -25.42 -18.53 -25.21
C LEU A 585 -24.22 -17.70 -25.67
N GLU A 586 -24.01 -16.51 -25.11
CA GLU A 586 -22.86 -15.65 -25.42
C GLU A 586 -21.53 -16.33 -25.07
N LEU A 587 -21.45 -16.92 -23.87
CA LEU A 587 -20.28 -17.64 -23.38
C LEU A 587 -19.91 -18.82 -24.29
N ARG A 588 -20.90 -19.59 -24.76
CA ARG A 588 -20.71 -20.73 -25.68
C ARG A 588 -20.37 -20.30 -27.11
N ASN A 589 -21.12 -19.34 -27.66
CA ASN A 589 -21.13 -19.07 -29.10
C ASN A 589 -20.21 -17.91 -29.53
N VAL A 590 -19.84 -17.02 -28.60
CA VAL A 590 -19.02 -15.83 -28.89
C VAL A 590 -17.71 -15.86 -28.10
N VAL A 591 -17.77 -15.98 -26.78
CA VAL A 591 -16.58 -15.85 -25.92
C VAL A 591 -15.67 -17.08 -25.99
N SER A 592 -16.22 -18.29 -25.84
CA SER A 592 -15.41 -19.52 -25.84
C SER A 592 -14.70 -19.77 -27.18
N PRO A 593 -15.28 -19.52 -28.37
CA PRO A 593 -14.58 -19.63 -29.64
C PRO A 593 -13.41 -18.64 -29.78
N ASP A 594 -13.59 -17.36 -29.42
CA ASP A 594 -12.50 -16.37 -29.45
C ASP A 594 -11.36 -16.76 -28.48
N LEU A 595 -11.69 -17.13 -27.23
CA LEU A 595 -10.71 -17.59 -26.25
C LEU A 595 -9.98 -18.86 -26.69
N ARG A 596 -10.69 -19.81 -27.30
CA ARG A 596 -10.10 -21.03 -27.86
C ARG A 596 -9.14 -20.69 -28.99
N GLN A 597 -9.55 -19.85 -29.95
CA GLN A 597 -8.70 -19.42 -31.05
C GLN A 597 -7.42 -18.73 -30.55
N ARG A 598 -7.50 -17.92 -29.49
CA ARG A 598 -6.31 -17.31 -28.85
C ARG A 598 -5.38 -18.33 -28.21
N VAL A 599 -5.91 -19.34 -27.51
CA VAL A 599 -5.11 -20.45 -26.95
C VAL A 599 -4.43 -21.23 -28.06
N GLU A 600 -5.16 -21.64 -29.09
CA GLU A 600 -4.65 -22.41 -30.22
C GLU A 600 -3.59 -21.61 -31.02
N SER A 601 -3.80 -20.31 -31.23
CA SER A 601 -2.82 -19.42 -31.87
C SER A 601 -1.53 -19.33 -31.04
N PHE A 602 -1.65 -19.23 -29.72
CA PHE A 602 -0.49 -19.18 -28.82
C PHE A 602 0.27 -20.52 -28.76
N GLU A 603 -0.44 -21.65 -28.69
CA GLU A 603 0.20 -22.97 -28.77
C GLU A 603 0.86 -23.19 -30.15
N ALA A 604 0.25 -22.73 -31.24
CA ALA A 604 0.83 -22.78 -32.59
C ALA A 604 2.08 -21.90 -32.74
N GLU A 605 2.09 -20.66 -32.23
CA GLU A 605 3.30 -19.83 -32.15
C GLU A 605 4.42 -20.60 -31.43
N HIS A 606 4.11 -21.21 -30.28
CA HIS A 606 5.09 -21.87 -29.43
C HIS A 606 5.62 -23.20 -30.01
N LEU A 607 4.82 -23.90 -30.83
CA LEU A 607 5.20 -25.12 -31.54
C LEU A 607 6.02 -24.85 -32.81
N VAL A 608 5.74 -23.75 -33.53
CA VAL A 608 6.56 -23.30 -34.67
C VAL A 608 7.96 -22.91 -34.18
N ASP A 609 8.03 -22.20 -33.05
CA ASP A 609 9.30 -21.77 -32.41
C ASP A 609 10.14 -22.97 -31.90
N GLN A 610 9.51 -24.10 -31.57
CA GLN A 610 10.20 -25.34 -31.19
C GLN A 610 10.59 -26.22 -32.39
N SER A 611 9.73 -26.33 -33.42
CA SER A 611 9.96 -27.24 -34.56
C SER A 611 10.93 -26.69 -35.62
N GLN A 612 11.13 -25.37 -35.69
CA GLN A 612 12.14 -24.78 -36.58
C GLN A 612 13.59 -25.05 -36.17
N TRP A 613 13.84 -25.44 -34.90
CA TRP A 613 15.17 -25.82 -34.41
C TRP A 613 15.68 -27.15 -35.00
N GLU A 614 14.80 -28.11 -35.30
CA GLU A 614 15.21 -29.47 -35.69
C GLU A 614 15.25 -29.74 -37.20
N ASN A 615 14.61 -28.91 -38.04
CA ASN A 615 14.43 -29.20 -39.47
C ASN A 615 15.01 -28.19 -40.49
N GLN A 616 15.55 -27.03 -40.08
CA GLN A 616 16.11 -26.06 -41.05
C GLN A 616 17.60 -26.22 -41.31
N VAL A 617 17.95 -27.32 -42.00
CA VAL A 617 19.20 -27.45 -42.78
C VAL A 617 18.93 -27.64 -44.28
N GLN A 618 17.74 -28.08 -44.69
CA GLN A 618 17.41 -28.30 -46.11
C GLN A 618 15.98 -27.85 -46.46
N GLU A 619 15.89 -27.22 -47.65
CA GLU A 619 14.67 -26.89 -48.41
C GLU A 619 13.69 -25.84 -47.80
N SER A 620 13.01 -25.02 -48.59
CA SER A 620 13.38 -24.37 -49.85
C SER A 620 12.51 -23.13 -50.07
N SER A 621 12.97 -22.24 -50.94
CA SER A 621 12.30 -21.02 -51.40
C SER A 621 10.82 -21.20 -51.77
N SER A 622 9.91 -20.56 -51.03
CA SER A 622 8.57 -20.20 -51.52
C SER A 622 8.24 -18.76 -51.09
N ILE A 623 8.46 -17.83 -52.01
CA ILE A 623 8.22 -16.39 -51.81
C ILE A 623 6.71 -16.15 -51.96
N LEU A 624 6.02 -15.89 -50.85
CA LEU A 624 4.70 -15.27 -50.90
C LEU A 624 4.82 -13.82 -51.42
N PRO A 625 3.80 -13.25 -52.08
CA PRO A 625 3.92 -11.95 -52.74
C PRO A 625 4.25 -10.84 -51.72
N PHE A 626 5.51 -10.42 -51.72
CA PHE A 626 6.02 -9.33 -50.90
C PHE A 626 5.55 -8.01 -51.51
N VAL A 627 4.67 -7.29 -50.80
CA VAL A 627 4.26 -5.95 -51.23
C VAL A 627 5.34 -4.98 -50.80
N GLU A 628 6.14 -4.53 -51.76
CA GLU A 628 6.98 -3.34 -51.59
C GLU A 628 6.08 -2.10 -51.56
N THR A 629 5.53 -1.80 -50.38
CA THR A 629 5.13 -0.42 -50.08
C THR A 629 6.36 0.30 -49.54
N ASP A 630 7.05 1.05 -50.40
CA ASP A 630 8.08 1.97 -49.96
C ASP A 630 7.52 2.94 -48.90
N ALA A 631 8.38 3.36 -47.97
CA ALA A 631 7.98 4.36 -46.99
C ALA A 631 7.62 5.68 -47.72
N PRO A 632 6.58 6.41 -47.28
CA PRO A 632 6.16 7.66 -47.91
C PRO A 632 7.34 8.62 -48.15
N GLU A 633 7.39 9.25 -49.32
CA GLU A 633 8.44 10.21 -49.65
C GLU A 633 8.50 11.35 -48.61
N GLY A 634 9.71 11.66 -48.13
CA GLY A 634 9.94 12.68 -47.12
C GLY A 634 10.55 12.09 -45.84
N ALA A 635 10.09 12.58 -44.68
CA ALA A 635 10.69 12.24 -43.38
C ALA A 635 10.67 10.72 -43.07
N PHE A 636 9.61 10.01 -43.49
CA PHE A 636 9.47 8.57 -43.30
C PHE A 636 10.57 7.76 -44.01
N SER A 637 10.82 8.02 -45.29
CA SER A 637 11.87 7.30 -46.05
C SER A 637 13.29 7.67 -45.58
N VAL A 638 13.53 8.93 -45.21
CA VAL A 638 14.82 9.38 -44.64
C VAL A 638 15.15 8.65 -43.33
N ILE A 639 14.21 8.55 -42.39
CA ILE A 639 14.42 7.84 -41.12
C ILE A 639 14.62 6.34 -41.36
N LEU A 640 13.83 5.72 -42.24
CA LEU A 640 13.98 4.30 -42.55
C LEU A 640 15.37 3.98 -43.15
N GLY A 641 15.87 4.85 -44.03
CA GLY A 641 17.24 4.75 -44.56
C GLY A 641 18.31 4.85 -43.48
N LEU A 642 18.18 5.83 -42.57
CA LEU A 642 19.11 5.99 -41.43
C LEU A 642 19.05 4.80 -40.46
N LEU A 643 17.87 4.24 -40.20
CA LEU A 643 17.72 3.05 -39.33
C LEU A 643 18.37 1.80 -39.96
N ARG A 644 18.25 1.63 -41.28
CA ARG A 644 18.94 0.56 -42.02
C ARG A 644 20.46 0.73 -42.00
N ASP A 645 20.99 1.94 -42.19
CA ASP A 645 22.43 2.22 -42.07
C ASP A 645 22.99 1.89 -40.68
N VAL A 646 22.28 2.24 -39.60
CA VAL A 646 22.67 1.86 -38.22
C VAL A 646 22.78 0.35 -38.04
N VAL A 647 21.89 -0.40 -38.70
CA VAL A 647 21.83 -1.86 -38.67
C VAL A 647 22.95 -2.49 -39.50
N GLU A 648 23.12 -2.06 -40.74
CA GLU A 648 24.15 -2.58 -41.67
C GLU A 648 25.56 -2.36 -41.14
N ASN A 649 25.82 -1.20 -40.51
CA ASN A 649 27.09 -0.89 -39.86
C ASN A 649 27.27 -1.57 -38.49
N GLY A 650 26.30 -2.38 -38.03
CA GLY A 650 26.38 -3.12 -36.76
C GLY A 650 26.42 -2.25 -35.50
N ARG A 651 25.92 -1.01 -35.55
CA ARG A 651 26.09 -0.02 -34.47
C ARG A 651 24.98 -0.05 -33.40
N TRP A 652 23.96 -0.90 -33.58
CA TRP A 652 22.76 -0.92 -32.73
C TRP A 652 23.07 -1.05 -31.22
N PRO A 653 22.66 -0.11 -30.35
CA PRO A 653 22.96 -0.14 -28.91
C PRO A 653 22.33 -1.30 -28.14
N ALA A 654 22.87 -1.59 -26.95
CA ALA A 654 22.29 -2.59 -26.05
C ALA A 654 20.97 -2.10 -25.42
N THR A 655 19.96 -2.96 -25.39
CA THR A 655 18.65 -2.68 -24.77
C THR A 655 18.76 -2.61 -23.24
N SER A 656 18.06 -1.64 -22.63
CA SER A 656 17.99 -1.50 -21.16
C SER A 656 17.34 -2.72 -20.46
N ASP A 657 17.75 -2.99 -19.21
CA ASP A 657 17.19 -4.05 -18.35
C ASP A 657 15.68 -3.87 -18.05
N ALA A 658 15.16 -2.64 -18.14
CA ALA A 658 13.73 -2.39 -17.98
C ALA A 658 12.95 -2.93 -19.20
N ARG A 659 13.37 -2.56 -20.41
CA ARG A 659 12.71 -2.97 -21.67
C ARG A 659 12.99 -4.42 -22.06
N SER A 660 14.17 -4.97 -21.74
CA SER A 660 14.49 -6.38 -22.05
C SER A 660 13.59 -7.38 -21.32
N ARG A 661 13.04 -7.01 -20.16
CA ARG A 661 12.07 -7.84 -19.40
C ARG A 661 10.68 -7.94 -20.03
N VAL A 662 10.34 -7.05 -20.97
CA VAL A 662 9.02 -6.98 -21.63
C VAL A 662 9.09 -7.23 -23.14
N ILE A 663 10.26 -7.61 -23.69
CA ILE A 663 10.40 -8.04 -25.08
C ILE A 663 10.39 -9.58 -25.09
N LYS A 664 9.61 -10.20 -25.98
CA LYS A 664 9.65 -11.66 -26.19
C LYS A 664 11.08 -12.08 -26.58
N SER A 665 11.67 -13.01 -25.83
CA SER A 665 12.93 -13.67 -26.22
C SER A 665 12.70 -14.62 -27.40
N PRO A 666 13.68 -14.81 -28.30
CA PRO A 666 13.61 -15.85 -29.33
C PRO A 666 13.57 -17.26 -28.70
N GLY A 667 12.82 -18.18 -29.29
CA GLY A 667 12.83 -19.59 -28.89
C GLY A 667 14.23 -20.18 -28.89
N GLY A 668 14.60 -20.86 -27.79
CA GLY A 668 15.86 -21.61 -27.69
C GLY A 668 16.81 -21.18 -26.58
N SER A 669 16.69 -19.97 -26.00
CA SER A 669 17.53 -19.59 -24.84
C SER A 669 16.96 -20.13 -23.53
N SER A 670 17.33 -21.36 -23.16
CA SER A 670 16.97 -21.97 -21.88
C SER A 670 17.39 -21.11 -20.67
N GLY A 671 16.48 -20.93 -19.71
CA GLY A 671 16.82 -20.59 -18.33
C GLY A 671 17.39 -19.20 -18.05
N ASN A 672 16.63 -18.12 -18.28
CA ASN A 672 16.76 -16.86 -17.54
C ASN A 672 15.58 -15.87 -17.79
N ILE A 673 14.51 -15.92 -16.99
CA ILE A 673 13.73 -14.68 -16.70
C ILE A 673 14.51 -13.89 -15.63
N LEU A 674 15.71 -13.47 -16.01
CA LEU A 674 16.68 -12.64 -15.31
C LEU A 674 17.93 -12.58 -16.22
N ALA A 675 17.82 -11.86 -17.35
CA ALA A 675 18.92 -11.72 -18.30
C ALA A 675 20.15 -11.11 -17.61
N THR A 676 21.16 -11.92 -17.36
CA THR A 676 22.41 -11.48 -16.73
C THR A 676 23.46 -11.16 -17.80
N LYS A 677 23.76 -9.87 -17.94
CA LYS A 677 24.86 -9.25 -18.72
C LYS A 677 24.89 -9.45 -20.25
N LYS A 678 24.84 -8.30 -20.94
CA LYS A 678 25.52 -7.99 -22.21
C LYS A 678 25.40 -9.03 -23.35
N ARG A 679 24.27 -9.03 -24.06
CA ARG A 679 24.20 -9.28 -25.52
C ARG A 679 22.87 -8.79 -26.09
N ALA A 680 22.87 -8.35 -27.35
CA ALA A 680 21.63 -8.07 -28.08
C ALA A 680 20.89 -9.39 -28.36
N LEU A 681 19.56 -9.37 -28.26
CA LEU A 681 18.73 -10.54 -28.56
C LEU A 681 18.56 -10.66 -30.07
N ALA A 682 18.88 -11.83 -30.64
CA ALA A 682 18.79 -12.08 -32.07
C ALA A 682 17.49 -12.81 -32.40
N SER A 683 16.47 -12.11 -32.93
CA SER A 683 15.30 -12.78 -33.50
C SER A 683 15.66 -13.41 -34.84
N SER A 684 15.81 -14.74 -34.87
CA SER A 684 16.04 -15.49 -36.09
C SER A 684 14.75 -15.60 -36.91
N PHE A 685 14.66 -14.82 -38.00
CA PHE A 685 13.70 -15.06 -39.06
C PHE A 685 14.40 -15.79 -40.23
N PRO A 686 13.70 -16.63 -41.02
CA PRO A 686 14.33 -17.31 -42.15
C PRO A 686 14.83 -16.30 -43.20
N GLY A 687 16.14 -16.30 -43.45
CA GLY A 687 16.78 -15.48 -44.48
C GLY A 687 17.64 -14.30 -44.00
N SER A 688 17.55 -13.87 -42.74
CA SER A 688 18.52 -12.94 -42.13
C SER A 688 18.43 -12.90 -40.60
N SER A 689 19.58 -12.79 -39.93
CA SER A 689 19.66 -12.68 -38.45
C SER A 689 19.31 -11.27 -37.97
N ILE A 690 18.01 -10.98 -37.97
CA ILE A 690 17.48 -9.67 -37.59
C ILE A 690 17.53 -9.52 -36.06
N SER A 691 18.48 -8.78 -35.50
CA SER A 691 18.51 -8.52 -34.06
C SER A 691 17.40 -7.58 -33.60
N SER A 692 16.76 -7.93 -32.48
CA SER A 692 15.76 -7.11 -31.81
C SER A 692 16.41 -6.23 -30.75
N GLY A 693 15.87 -5.03 -30.54
CA GLY A 693 16.38 -4.14 -29.52
C GLY A 693 15.63 -2.81 -29.40
N SER A 694 15.94 -2.08 -28.34
CA SER A 694 15.34 -0.78 -28.06
C SER A 694 16.36 0.15 -27.42
N PHE A 695 16.48 1.37 -27.95
CA PHE A 695 17.20 2.47 -27.31
C PHE A 695 16.32 3.72 -27.26
N THR A 696 16.81 4.81 -26.67
CA THR A 696 16.10 6.09 -26.60
C THR A 696 17.01 7.19 -27.12
N VAL A 697 16.43 8.17 -27.79
CA VAL A 697 17.06 9.45 -28.15
C VAL A 697 16.30 10.61 -27.51
N ILE A 698 16.99 11.71 -27.25
CA ILE A 698 16.46 12.91 -26.59
C ILE A 698 16.51 14.11 -27.54
N ASN A 699 15.48 14.97 -27.47
CA ASN A 699 15.36 16.19 -28.26
C ASN A 699 16.11 17.35 -27.60
N GLU A 700 17.39 17.52 -27.94
CA GLU A 700 18.28 18.59 -27.45
C GLU A 700 17.74 20.01 -27.63
N LYS A 701 16.79 20.27 -28.55
CA LYS A 701 16.20 21.62 -28.70
C LYS A 701 15.34 22.03 -27.52
N ILE A 702 14.70 21.06 -26.84
CA ILE A 702 13.70 21.28 -25.79
C ILE A 702 14.03 20.58 -24.47
N TRP A 703 14.99 19.66 -24.46
CA TRP A 703 15.50 19.03 -23.26
C TRP A 703 16.54 19.91 -22.57
N GLN A 704 16.21 20.45 -21.39
CA GLN A 704 16.98 21.50 -20.73
C GLN A 704 17.91 20.99 -19.61
N SER A 705 17.83 19.72 -19.19
CA SER A 705 18.76 19.15 -18.18
C SER A 705 18.79 17.63 -18.18
N GLY A 706 19.97 17.02 -18.38
CA GLY A 706 20.21 15.58 -18.20
C GLY A 706 21.34 15.06 -19.09
N GLU A 707 21.94 13.92 -18.74
CA GLU A 707 22.89 13.24 -19.62
C GLU A 707 22.16 12.76 -20.89
N LEU A 708 22.78 12.95 -22.06
CA LEU A 708 22.20 12.45 -23.30
C LEU A 708 22.48 10.94 -23.41
N PRO A 709 21.49 10.11 -23.80
CA PRO A 709 21.72 8.69 -23.98
C PRO A 709 22.68 8.47 -25.14
N LEU A 710 23.50 7.41 -25.06
CA LEU A 710 24.48 7.02 -26.08
C LEU A 710 23.94 7.03 -27.54
N GLY A 711 22.64 6.84 -27.74
CA GLY A 711 21.99 6.95 -29.05
C GLY A 711 22.06 8.35 -29.69
N ASN A 712 22.10 9.43 -28.89
CA ASN A 712 22.28 10.80 -29.38
C ASN A 712 23.66 10.99 -30.00
N ASP A 713 24.71 10.54 -29.31
CA ASP A 713 26.11 10.66 -29.77
C ASP A 713 26.42 9.76 -30.96
N LEU A 714 25.92 8.52 -30.94
CA LEU A 714 26.17 7.57 -32.03
C LEU A 714 25.40 7.95 -33.32
N PHE A 715 24.22 8.56 -33.20
CA PHE A 715 23.30 8.77 -34.33
C PHE A 715 22.68 10.19 -34.38
N PRO A 716 23.48 11.27 -34.44
CA PRO A 716 22.97 12.64 -34.41
C PRO A 716 22.05 12.98 -35.60
N GLN A 717 22.28 12.37 -36.77
CA GLN A 717 21.41 12.52 -37.94
C GLN A 717 20.05 11.85 -37.74
N LEU A 718 20.03 10.61 -37.21
CA LEU A 718 18.79 9.88 -36.89
C LEU A 718 17.98 10.60 -35.82
N ARG A 719 18.63 11.03 -34.72
CA ARG A 719 18.03 11.85 -33.65
C ARG A 719 17.34 13.08 -34.24
N LYS A 720 18.03 13.84 -35.09
CA LYS A 720 17.46 15.03 -35.74
C LYS A 720 16.22 14.67 -36.58
N ALA A 721 16.35 13.70 -37.47
CA ALA A 721 15.26 13.29 -38.37
C ALA A 721 14.02 12.81 -37.60
N VAL A 722 14.20 12.02 -36.52
CA VAL A 722 13.13 11.48 -35.68
C VAL A 722 12.25 12.57 -35.07
N PHE A 723 12.82 13.66 -34.53
CA PHE A 723 12.01 14.76 -33.99
C PHE A 723 11.48 15.71 -35.08
N GLU A 724 12.14 15.82 -36.24
CA GLU A 724 11.58 16.52 -37.41
C GLU A 724 10.33 15.78 -37.96
N LEU A 725 10.28 14.44 -37.89
CA LEU A 725 9.07 13.68 -38.19
C LEU A 725 7.93 13.95 -37.18
N GLU A 726 8.23 14.09 -35.88
CA GLU A 726 7.19 14.45 -34.90
C GLU A 726 6.61 15.85 -35.20
N GLU A 727 7.47 16.83 -35.46
CA GLU A 727 7.07 18.20 -35.87
C GLU A 727 6.21 18.16 -37.17
N GLU A 728 6.54 17.29 -38.13
CA GLU A 728 5.76 17.08 -39.36
C GLU A 728 4.37 16.48 -39.07
N ILE A 729 4.30 15.41 -38.27
CA ILE A 729 3.03 14.75 -37.89
C ILE A 729 2.10 15.73 -37.17
N ILE A 730 2.63 16.49 -36.20
CA ILE A 730 1.89 17.53 -35.45
C ILE A 730 1.39 18.66 -36.38
N ARG A 731 2.10 18.95 -37.47
CA ARG A 731 1.72 20.01 -38.42
C ARG A 731 0.76 19.55 -39.53
N GLN A 732 0.94 18.35 -40.08
CA GLN A 732 0.14 17.85 -41.20
C GLN A 732 -1.22 17.31 -40.79
N MET A 733 -1.32 16.62 -39.66
CA MET A 733 -2.57 15.98 -39.25
C MET A 733 -3.57 16.99 -38.67
N SER A 734 -4.85 16.80 -39.00
CA SER A 734 -5.96 17.53 -38.39
C SER A 734 -5.99 17.28 -36.89
N SER A 735 -5.97 18.34 -36.07
CA SER A 735 -6.13 18.22 -34.61
C SER A 735 -7.59 17.89 -34.27
N PRO A 736 -7.87 16.95 -33.35
CA PRO A 736 -6.92 16.11 -32.60
C PRO A 736 -6.38 14.92 -33.42
N LEU A 737 -5.15 14.49 -33.10
CA LEU A 737 -4.54 13.27 -33.63
C LEU A 737 -5.40 12.02 -33.32
N PRO A 738 -5.28 10.93 -34.10
CA PRO A 738 -5.86 9.64 -33.73
C PRO A 738 -5.38 9.20 -32.35
N ALA A 739 -6.29 8.70 -31.51
CA ALA A 739 -5.99 8.24 -30.16
C ALA A 739 -6.65 6.91 -29.84
N ALA A 740 -6.05 6.16 -28.93
CA ALA A 740 -6.63 4.95 -28.36
C ALA A 740 -7.87 5.27 -27.51
N ASP A 741 -8.84 4.36 -27.53
CA ASP A 741 -10.06 4.44 -26.72
C ASP A 741 -9.71 4.58 -25.22
N GLY A 742 -10.53 5.34 -24.49
CA GLY A 742 -10.33 5.57 -23.05
C GLY A 742 -9.23 6.57 -22.69
N MET A 743 -8.38 6.99 -23.64
CA MET A 743 -7.34 8.00 -23.41
C MET A 743 -7.95 9.37 -23.08
N LYS A 744 -7.70 9.87 -21.87
CA LYS A 744 -8.19 11.18 -21.42
C LYS A 744 -7.26 12.29 -21.91
N ARG A 745 -7.74 13.13 -22.84
CA ARG A 745 -7.12 14.44 -23.13
C ARG A 745 -7.42 15.39 -21.96
N GLY A 746 -6.42 16.14 -21.50
CA GLY A 746 -6.58 17.11 -20.42
C GLY A 746 -7.61 18.20 -20.74
N VAL A 747 -8.12 18.90 -19.71
CA VAL A 747 -9.27 19.82 -19.79
C VAL A 747 -9.07 21.01 -20.76
N THR A 748 -7.83 21.28 -21.19
CA THR A 748 -7.44 22.30 -22.18
C THR A 748 -7.47 21.80 -23.63
N SER A 749 -8.42 20.91 -23.97
CA SER A 749 -8.40 20.01 -25.13
C SER A 749 -8.61 20.61 -26.54
N SER A 750 -8.39 21.91 -26.75
CA SER A 750 -8.47 22.59 -28.06
C SER A 750 -7.11 22.92 -28.69
N LEU A 751 -6.00 22.69 -27.99
CA LEU A 751 -4.64 22.97 -28.47
C LEU A 751 -3.95 21.74 -29.10
N ARG A 752 -3.09 21.98 -30.09
CA ARG A 752 -2.27 20.95 -30.76
C ARG A 752 -1.33 20.26 -29.76
N ARG A 753 -0.99 18.99 -30.03
CA ARG A 753 0.03 18.23 -29.28
C ARG A 753 1.34 19.03 -29.19
N SER A 754 1.94 19.08 -28.00
CA SER A 754 3.27 19.65 -27.78
C SER A 754 4.36 18.65 -28.18
N PRO A 755 5.49 19.07 -28.79
CA PRO A 755 6.60 18.18 -29.13
C PRO A 755 7.15 17.39 -27.93
N SER A 756 7.59 16.16 -28.17
CA SER A 756 8.07 15.25 -27.13
C SER A 756 9.57 15.38 -26.90
N THR A 757 9.97 15.30 -25.63
CA THR A 757 11.39 15.38 -25.23
C THR A 757 12.17 14.10 -25.52
N HIS A 758 11.51 12.95 -25.53
CA HIS A 758 12.13 11.64 -25.72
C HIS A 758 11.46 10.87 -26.86
N CYS A 759 12.24 10.04 -27.55
CA CYS A 759 11.73 9.02 -28.47
C CYS A 759 12.41 7.68 -28.18
N ALA A 760 11.63 6.64 -27.86
CA ALA A 760 12.09 5.27 -27.85
C ALA A 760 12.10 4.71 -29.27
N ILE A 761 13.26 4.26 -29.73
CA ILE A 761 13.45 3.64 -31.04
C ILE A 761 13.57 2.13 -30.84
N ASN A 762 12.57 1.40 -31.32
CA ASN A 762 12.50 -0.05 -31.24
C ASN A 762 12.75 -0.67 -32.61
N ARG A 763 13.55 -1.74 -32.67
CA ARG A 763 13.75 -2.58 -33.85
C ARG A 763 13.31 -4.00 -33.54
N ASN A 764 12.37 -4.51 -34.32
CA ASN A 764 11.84 -5.87 -34.28
C ASN A 764 11.51 -6.36 -32.85
N ALA A 765 11.07 -5.44 -32.00
CA ALA A 765 10.71 -5.71 -30.62
C ALA A 765 9.22 -6.05 -30.55
N GLN A 766 8.91 -7.32 -30.26
CA GLN A 766 7.56 -7.74 -29.89
C GLN A 766 7.42 -7.64 -28.36
N PHE A 767 6.74 -6.60 -27.89
CA PHE A 767 6.50 -6.40 -26.47
C PHE A 767 5.37 -7.30 -25.94
N THR A 768 5.47 -7.74 -24.69
CA THR A 768 4.43 -8.43 -23.92
C THR A 768 3.51 -7.42 -23.20
N PRO A 769 2.34 -7.84 -22.65
CA PRO A 769 1.44 -6.92 -21.93
C PRO A 769 2.11 -6.22 -20.75
N HIS A 770 2.22 -4.89 -20.82
CA HIS A 770 2.84 -4.06 -19.79
C HIS A 770 2.25 -2.64 -19.74
N VAL A 771 2.65 -1.88 -18.72
CA VAL A 771 2.56 -0.41 -18.67
C VAL A 771 3.99 0.14 -18.58
N ASP A 772 4.20 1.39 -19.00
CA ASP A 772 5.52 2.03 -18.97
C ASP A 772 6.06 2.15 -17.54
N SER A 773 7.33 1.79 -17.31
CA SER A 773 7.92 1.78 -15.97
C SER A 773 8.44 3.16 -15.53
N GLY A 774 7.52 4.08 -15.23
CA GLY A 774 7.77 5.32 -14.49
C GLY A 774 7.82 5.14 -12.96
N ARG A 775 8.21 6.19 -12.24
CA ARG A 775 7.95 6.33 -10.79
C ARG A 775 7.19 7.63 -10.58
N GLY A 776 5.99 7.56 -10.04
CA GLY A 776 5.15 8.74 -9.82
C GLY A 776 4.28 9.08 -11.04
N GLN A 777 3.38 10.04 -10.84
CA GLN A 777 2.42 10.52 -11.85
C GLN A 777 3.14 11.18 -13.06
N GLY A 778 2.41 11.34 -14.17
CA GLY A 778 2.60 12.49 -15.06
C GLY A 778 3.39 12.35 -16.37
N GLN A 779 3.73 11.15 -16.86
CA GLN A 779 4.19 11.04 -18.25
C GLN A 779 3.13 11.64 -19.20
N SER A 780 3.54 12.47 -20.17
CA SER A 780 2.66 12.97 -21.21
C SER A 780 2.09 11.80 -22.03
N VAL A 781 0.88 11.94 -22.57
CA VAL A 781 0.33 11.04 -23.59
C VAL A 781 1.41 10.67 -24.63
N SER A 782 1.67 9.37 -24.77
CA SER A 782 2.64 8.82 -25.71
C SER A 782 2.08 8.90 -27.14
N LEU A 783 2.94 9.13 -28.13
CA LEU A 783 2.61 9.05 -29.56
C LEU A 783 3.47 7.95 -30.19
N ILE A 784 2.87 6.99 -30.88
CA ILE A 784 3.59 5.90 -31.54
C ILE A 784 3.37 5.90 -33.05
N VAL A 785 4.42 5.58 -33.81
CA VAL A 785 4.35 5.30 -35.25
C VAL A 785 5.29 4.14 -35.62
N GLY A 786 4.88 3.32 -36.58
CA GLY A 786 5.63 2.18 -37.12
C GLY A 786 6.26 2.48 -38.49
N LEU A 787 7.43 1.90 -38.75
CA LEU A 787 8.22 2.06 -39.99
C LEU A 787 8.73 0.71 -40.48
N GLY A 788 9.07 0.63 -41.77
CA GLY A 788 9.68 -0.54 -42.39
C GLY A 788 8.69 -1.46 -43.09
N ASN A 789 9.20 -2.49 -43.76
CA ASN A 789 8.37 -3.44 -44.50
C ASN A 789 8.03 -4.64 -43.62
N TYR A 790 6.87 -4.57 -42.96
CA TYR A 790 6.32 -5.63 -42.12
C TYR A 790 4.82 -5.86 -42.37
N THR A 791 4.30 -7.01 -41.98
CA THR A 791 2.87 -7.33 -41.91
C THR A 791 2.48 -7.76 -40.49
N GLY A 792 1.25 -7.47 -40.06
CA GLY A 792 0.85 -7.52 -38.65
C GLY A 792 1.50 -6.39 -37.84
N GLY A 793 1.77 -6.63 -36.55
CA GLY A 793 2.60 -5.73 -35.73
C GLY A 793 1.89 -4.50 -35.19
N ASP A 794 0.57 -4.55 -35.11
CA ASP A 794 -0.28 -3.56 -34.44
C ASP A 794 0.20 -3.31 -33.00
N ILE A 795 -0.03 -2.09 -32.49
CA ILE A 795 -0.07 -1.89 -31.04
C ILE A 795 -1.44 -2.32 -30.54
N ILE A 796 -1.48 -3.12 -29.48
CA ILE A 796 -2.71 -3.38 -28.75
C ILE A 796 -2.71 -2.48 -27.51
N VAL A 797 -3.82 -1.79 -27.25
CA VAL A 797 -4.04 -0.96 -26.06
C VAL A 797 -5.38 -1.37 -25.44
N GLU A 798 -5.38 -1.78 -24.17
CA GLU A 798 -6.54 -2.32 -23.43
C GLU A 798 -7.33 -3.38 -24.23
N GLY A 799 -6.61 -4.24 -24.97
CA GLY A 799 -7.20 -5.31 -25.79
C GLY A 799 -7.61 -4.94 -27.21
N LYS A 800 -7.63 -3.64 -27.57
CA LYS A 800 -8.01 -3.17 -28.92
C LYS A 800 -6.78 -2.97 -29.83
N PRO A 801 -6.77 -3.52 -31.07
CA PRO A 801 -5.68 -3.34 -32.03
C PRO A 801 -5.73 -1.98 -32.75
N TYR A 802 -4.56 -1.44 -33.06
CA TYR A 802 -4.37 -0.24 -33.88
C TYR A 802 -3.17 -0.44 -34.82
N ASP A 803 -3.39 -0.29 -36.13
CA ASP A 803 -2.29 -0.24 -37.10
C ASP A 803 -1.55 1.10 -36.96
N ILE A 804 -0.23 1.01 -36.86
CA ILE A 804 0.67 2.15 -36.73
C ILE A 804 1.60 2.31 -37.94
N ARG A 805 1.48 1.48 -38.98
CA ARG A 805 2.40 1.53 -40.14
C ARG A 805 2.23 2.86 -40.87
N HIS A 806 3.25 3.70 -40.78
CA HIS A 806 3.25 5.10 -41.25
C HIS A 806 2.06 5.93 -40.73
N SER A 807 1.40 5.47 -39.65
CA SER A 807 0.17 6.02 -39.08
C SER A 807 0.40 6.30 -37.60
N ALA A 808 0.20 7.54 -37.17
CA ALA A 808 0.52 7.96 -35.82
C ALA A 808 -0.69 7.79 -34.88
N LEU A 809 -0.46 7.27 -33.67
CA LEU A 809 -1.49 7.02 -32.65
C LEU A 809 -1.06 7.56 -31.28
N GLU A 810 -1.94 8.32 -30.63
CA GLU A 810 -1.77 8.72 -29.23
C GLU A 810 -2.37 7.68 -28.26
N PHE A 811 -1.67 7.39 -27.15
CA PHE A 811 -2.16 6.53 -26.07
C PHE A 811 -1.51 6.88 -24.73
N ASP A 812 -2.15 6.53 -23.61
CA ASP A 812 -1.58 6.73 -22.28
C ASP A 812 -0.78 5.49 -21.85
N GLY A 813 0.50 5.44 -22.21
CA GLY A 813 1.38 4.31 -21.91
C GLY A 813 1.61 4.05 -20.40
N TRP A 814 1.28 5.00 -19.53
CA TRP A 814 1.41 4.87 -18.08
C TRP A 814 0.17 4.21 -17.46
N ASN A 815 -1.04 4.66 -17.84
CA ASN A 815 -2.28 4.13 -17.29
C ASN A 815 -2.93 3.02 -18.13
N GLN A 816 -2.54 2.81 -19.40
CA GLN A 816 -3.15 1.80 -20.29
C GLN A 816 -2.21 0.62 -20.55
N LEU A 817 -2.72 -0.60 -20.32
CA LEU A 817 -2.04 -1.85 -20.61
C LEU A 817 -1.85 -2.00 -22.13
N HIS A 818 -0.61 -2.18 -22.59
CA HIS A 818 -0.30 -2.22 -24.02
C HIS A 818 0.81 -3.23 -24.38
N TRP A 819 0.81 -3.67 -25.64
CA TRP A 819 1.79 -4.63 -26.20
C TRP A 819 1.82 -4.62 -27.73
N THR A 820 2.63 -5.49 -28.34
CA THR A 820 2.77 -5.60 -29.80
C THR A 820 2.24 -6.94 -30.32
N SER A 821 1.34 -6.90 -31.31
CA SER A 821 0.89 -8.08 -32.05
C SER A 821 2.05 -8.80 -32.75
N PRO A 822 1.92 -10.11 -33.05
CA PRO A 822 2.85 -10.81 -33.93
C PRO A 822 3.03 -10.08 -35.28
N PHE A 823 4.23 -10.13 -35.84
CA PHE A 823 4.54 -9.55 -37.15
C PHE A 823 5.57 -10.37 -37.91
N LYS A 824 5.63 -10.15 -39.23
CA LYS A 824 6.67 -10.68 -40.12
C LYS A 824 7.28 -9.55 -40.92
N GLY A 825 8.60 -9.56 -41.11
CA GLY A 825 9.35 -8.54 -41.85
C GLY A 825 10.11 -7.57 -40.95
N GLU A 826 10.58 -6.48 -41.53
CA GLU A 826 11.36 -5.44 -40.84
C GLU A 826 10.41 -4.39 -40.23
N ARG A 827 10.29 -4.40 -38.89
CA ARG A 827 9.51 -3.44 -38.13
C ARG A 827 10.40 -2.58 -37.25
N TYR A 828 10.31 -1.27 -37.40
CA TYR A 828 10.70 -0.31 -36.36
C TYR A 828 9.45 0.34 -35.76
N SER A 829 9.53 0.77 -34.51
CA SER A 829 8.56 1.71 -33.95
C SER A 829 9.25 2.84 -33.20
N LEU A 830 8.73 4.04 -33.40
CA LEU A 830 9.12 5.26 -32.70
C LEU A 830 8.02 5.57 -31.68
N VAL A 831 8.36 5.65 -30.40
CA VAL A 831 7.43 6.02 -29.32
C VAL A 831 7.91 7.33 -28.72
N PHE A 832 7.22 8.41 -29.04
CA PHE A 832 7.47 9.76 -28.56
C PHE A 832 6.74 10.00 -27.24
N PHE A 833 7.44 10.51 -26.24
CA PHE A 833 6.87 10.84 -24.93
C PHE A 833 7.71 11.94 -24.26
N THR A 834 7.07 12.67 -23.36
CA THR A 834 7.74 13.50 -22.36
C THR A 834 7.46 12.89 -21.00
N PRO A 835 8.46 12.32 -20.31
CA PRO A 835 8.32 11.96 -18.90
C PRO A 835 7.86 13.19 -18.11
N GLU A 836 7.04 13.04 -17.06
CA GLU A 836 7.04 14.10 -16.06
C GLU A 836 8.44 14.15 -15.49
N VAL A 837 9.05 15.33 -15.56
CA VAL A 837 10.28 15.60 -14.84
C VAL A 837 9.89 15.87 -13.39
N MET A 838 9.43 14.82 -12.70
CA MET A 838 9.91 14.62 -11.33
C MET A 838 11.43 14.62 -11.45
N LYS A 839 12.07 15.73 -11.04
CA LYS A 839 13.51 16.00 -11.24
C LYS A 839 14.34 14.82 -10.72
N LYS A 840 14.62 13.89 -11.61
CA LYS A 840 15.59 12.82 -11.42
C LYS A 840 16.89 13.34 -11.97
N GLU A 841 17.61 14.01 -11.08
CA GLU A 841 19.04 14.24 -11.23
C GLU A 841 19.73 12.88 -11.40
N GLU A 842 20.04 12.55 -12.66
CA GLU A 842 20.78 11.34 -12.99
C GLU A 842 22.25 11.51 -12.61
N ARG A 843 22.71 10.55 -11.79
CA ARG A 843 24.03 10.56 -11.19
C ARG A 843 25.09 10.17 -12.20
N GLN A 844 25.66 11.15 -12.89
CA GLN A 844 26.98 11.00 -13.50
C GLN A 844 27.99 11.91 -12.79
N GLY A 845 28.71 11.35 -11.81
CA GLY A 845 29.86 11.98 -11.14
C GLY A 845 29.52 13.10 -10.14
N ASP A 846 28.62 14.01 -10.53
CA ASP A 846 28.21 15.15 -9.73
C ASP A 846 26.93 14.86 -8.93
N SER A 847 26.79 15.59 -7.84
CA SER A 847 25.82 15.34 -6.77
C SER A 847 24.39 15.78 -7.19
N LEU A 848 23.34 15.24 -6.56
CA LEU A 848 21.93 15.62 -6.80
C LEU A 848 21.70 17.16 -6.66
N ASN A 849 21.68 17.63 -5.42
CA ASN A 849 22.61 18.64 -4.92
C ASN A 849 23.09 19.68 -5.96
N THR A 850 24.04 19.40 -6.88
CA THR A 850 24.54 20.40 -7.85
C THR A 850 23.48 21.09 -8.73
N LEU A 851 22.39 20.40 -9.12
CA LEU A 851 21.33 21.03 -9.93
C LEU A 851 20.38 21.86 -9.05
N HIS A 852 20.06 21.34 -7.86
CA HIS A 852 19.38 22.11 -6.82
C HIS A 852 20.18 23.37 -6.45
N ASP A 853 21.50 23.27 -6.34
CA ASP A 853 22.43 24.37 -6.10
C ASP A 853 22.47 25.36 -7.25
N PHE A 854 22.45 24.92 -8.51
CA PHE A 854 22.41 25.83 -9.65
C PHE A 854 21.13 26.70 -9.64
N HIS A 855 19.98 26.09 -9.38
CA HIS A 855 18.72 26.81 -9.26
C HIS A 855 18.69 27.70 -8.01
N ALA A 856 19.18 27.20 -6.88
CA ALA A 856 19.28 27.95 -5.63
C ALA A 856 20.23 29.14 -5.74
N ASN A 857 21.36 29.01 -6.46
CA ASN A 857 22.27 30.13 -6.75
C ASN A 857 21.56 31.25 -7.51
N ARG A 858 20.75 30.92 -8.53
CA ARG A 858 19.97 31.92 -9.28
C ARG A 858 18.95 32.61 -8.36
N LEU A 859 18.13 31.84 -7.65
CA LEU A 859 17.11 32.40 -6.75
C LEU A 859 17.73 33.21 -5.60
N ALA A 860 18.86 32.76 -5.03
CA ALA A 860 19.61 33.49 -4.03
C ALA A 860 20.15 34.83 -4.56
N GLN A 861 20.63 34.88 -5.82
CA GLN A 861 21.08 36.12 -6.46
C GLN A 861 19.92 37.07 -6.77
N GLU A 862 18.81 36.56 -7.30
CA GLU A 862 17.60 37.34 -7.60
C GLU A 862 16.99 37.91 -6.31
N HIS A 863 16.81 37.08 -5.27
CA HIS A 863 16.30 37.51 -3.97
C HIS A 863 17.25 38.45 -3.21
N SER A 864 18.57 38.33 -3.40
CA SER A 864 19.51 39.29 -2.80
C SER A 864 19.39 40.70 -3.40
N GLN A 865 18.77 40.86 -4.57
CA GLN A 865 18.49 42.17 -5.18
C GLN A 865 17.25 42.85 -4.59
N THR A 866 16.29 42.10 -4.04
CA THR A 866 15.05 42.67 -3.43
C THR A 866 15.31 43.26 -2.04
N ILE A 867 16.29 42.72 -1.31
CA ILE A 867 16.65 43.09 0.07
C ILE A 867 18.15 43.46 0.19
N PRO A 868 18.59 44.57 -0.47
CA PRO A 868 20.01 44.94 -0.60
C PRO A 868 20.67 45.43 0.70
N PHE A 869 19.95 45.50 1.82
CA PHE A 869 20.49 45.80 3.14
C PHE A 869 20.98 44.56 3.91
N LEU A 870 20.79 43.36 3.34
CA LEU A 870 21.38 42.10 3.80
C LEU A 870 22.47 41.65 2.81
N PRO A 871 23.45 40.83 3.23
CA PRO A 871 24.43 40.25 2.33
C PRO A 871 23.75 39.32 1.30
N PRO A 872 24.49 38.88 0.26
CA PRO A 872 24.05 37.77 -0.58
C PRO A 872 23.61 36.58 0.26
N LEU A 873 22.54 35.90 -0.12
CA LEU A 873 22.11 34.67 0.54
C LEU A 873 23.12 33.55 0.28
N HIS A 874 23.86 33.16 1.32
CA HIS A 874 24.84 32.08 1.28
C HIS A 874 24.20 30.77 1.72
N PHE A 875 24.56 29.69 1.03
CA PHE A 875 24.14 28.34 1.37
C PHE A 875 25.29 27.36 1.12
N ARG A 876 25.24 26.20 1.76
CA ARG A 876 26.20 25.12 1.48
C ARG A 876 25.79 24.43 0.20
N HIS A 877 26.73 24.36 -0.74
CA HIS A 877 26.63 23.40 -1.83
C HIS A 877 26.48 21.99 -1.28
N ASP A 878 25.81 21.15 -2.05
CA ASP A 878 25.56 19.76 -1.71
C ASP A 878 24.75 19.50 -0.42
N SER A 879 23.81 20.39 -0.08
CA SER A 879 23.03 20.31 1.17
C SER A 879 21.52 20.52 0.99
N THR A 880 20.76 20.31 2.08
CA THR A 880 19.33 20.63 2.15
C THR A 880 19.04 22.12 1.99
N ASP A 881 20.03 23.00 2.19
CA ASP A 881 19.89 24.45 2.03
C ASP A 881 19.35 24.83 0.65
N ALA A 882 19.83 24.15 -0.40
CA ALA A 882 19.40 24.39 -1.76
C ALA A 882 17.95 23.94 -2.01
N LEU A 883 17.47 22.88 -1.34
CA LEU A 883 16.07 22.47 -1.38
C LEU A 883 15.18 23.57 -0.81
N VAL A 884 15.52 24.08 0.39
CA VAL A 884 14.78 25.15 1.08
C VAL A 884 14.72 26.43 0.24
N ILE A 885 15.83 26.83 -0.41
CA ILE A 885 15.84 27.98 -1.33
C ILE A 885 14.88 27.76 -2.51
N ASN A 886 14.93 26.57 -3.12
CA ASN A 886 14.09 26.20 -4.27
C ASN A 886 12.60 26.04 -3.94
N GLU A 887 12.26 25.87 -2.65
CA GLU A 887 10.90 25.69 -2.16
C GLU A 887 10.25 26.99 -1.68
N LEU A 888 11.06 27.96 -1.22
CA LEU A 888 10.56 29.21 -0.65
C LEU A 888 10.69 30.42 -1.58
N LEU A 889 11.65 30.41 -2.52
CA LEU A 889 11.95 31.57 -3.37
C LEU A 889 11.64 31.36 -4.87
N ASP A 890 11.12 30.20 -5.29
CA ASP A 890 10.77 29.93 -6.70
C ASP A 890 9.47 30.66 -7.10
N PRO A 891 9.53 31.73 -7.93
CA PRO A 891 8.35 32.55 -8.24
C PRO A 891 7.31 31.83 -9.10
N ALA A 892 7.67 30.73 -9.78
CA ALA A 892 6.73 29.94 -10.58
C ALA A 892 5.92 28.94 -9.73
N LYS A 893 6.40 28.60 -8.53
CA LYS A 893 5.72 27.71 -7.58
C LYS A 893 5.05 28.44 -6.43
N GLY A 894 5.58 29.62 -6.08
CA GLY A 894 5.32 30.28 -4.80
C GLY A 894 6.05 29.58 -3.65
N SER A 895 6.06 30.24 -2.50
CA SER A 895 6.59 29.67 -1.25
C SER A 895 5.68 28.54 -0.74
N ALA A 896 6.26 27.42 -0.30
CA ALA A 896 5.49 26.33 0.34
C ALA A 896 4.72 26.79 1.59
N TYR A 897 5.20 27.82 2.29
CA TYR A 897 4.50 28.44 3.43
C TYR A 897 3.55 29.58 3.00
N SER A 898 3.04 29.56 1.77
CA SER A 898 2.04 30.49 1.25
C SER A 898 0.90 29.74 0.57
N LEU A 899 -0.32 30.29 0.68
CA LEU A 899 -1.53 29.67 0.12
C LEU A 899 -1.59 29.83 -1.40
N LYS A 900 -1.68 28.71 -2.13
CA LYS A 900 -1.71 28.68 -3.61
C LYS A 900 -3.08 29.12 -4.16
N GLU A 901 -3.10 29.81 -5.31
CA GLU A 901 -4.33 30.41 -5.88
C GLU A 901 -5.50 29.44 -6.08
N HIS A 902 -5.23 28.18 -6.44
CA HIS A 902 -6.27 27.16 -6.61
C HIS A 902 -6.91 26.68 -5.29
N VAL A 903 -6.28 26.96 -4.15
CA VAL A 903 -6.82 26.71 -2.79
C VAL A 903 -7.50 27.97 -2.23
N ALA A 904 -7.21 29.15 -2.78
CA ALA A 904 -7.74 30.43 -2.30
C ALA A 904 -9.27 30.62 -2.46
N HIS A 905 -9.97 29.68 -3.09
CA HIS A 905 -11.42 29.76 -3.34
C HIS A 905 -12.29 29.23 -2.17
N THR A 906 -11.70 28.54 -1.19
CA THR A 906 -12.38 28.04 0.03
C THR A 906 -11.94 28.73 1.32
N MET A 907 -10.99 29.66 1.21
CA MET A 907 -10.49 30.54 2.27
C MET A 907 -11.07 31.94 2.08
N PRO A 908 -11.53 32.66 3.13
CA PRO A 908 -11.60 34.11 3.08
C PRO A 908 -10.21 34.67 2.77
N SER A 909 -10.13 35.68 1.90
CA SER A 909 -8.87 36.33 1.53
C SER A 909 -8.13 36.88 2.77
N GLY A 910 -7.05 36.22 3.21
CA GLY A 910 -6.41 36.56 4.49
C GLY A 910 -4.95 36.15 4.69
N PHE A 911 -4.54 34.94 4.25
CA PHE A 911 -3.21 34.40 4.60
C PHE A 911 -2.08 34.98 3.71
N SER A 912 -1.50 36.12 4.12
CA SER A 912 -0.38 36.79 3.44
C SER A 912 0.68 37.26 4.43
N LEU A 913 1.96 37.24 4.05
CA LEU A 913 3.05 37.78 4.87
C LEU A 913 3.05 39.33 4.92
N THR A 914 2.48 39.98 3.91
CA THR A 914 2.55 41.45 3.70
C THR A 914 1.87 42.30 4.78
N SER A 915 1.02 41.71 5.61
CA SER A 915 0.28 42.36 6.70
C SER A 915 0.98 42.27 8.06
N HIS A 916 2.10 41.54 8.18
CA HIS A 916 2.72 41.19 9.45
C HIS A 916 3.98 41.99 9.77
N ASN A 917 3.93 42.78 10.84
CA ASN A 917 5.08 43.59 11.30
C ASN A 917 6.12 42.78 12.09
N CYS A 918 5.72 41.67 12.72
CA CYS A 918 6.58 40.82 13.54
C CYS A 918 6.27 39.35 13.33
N ILE A 919 7.31 38.57 13.00
CA ILE A 919 7.21 37.14 12.69
C ILE A 919 8.19 36.34 13.56
N LEU A 920 7.73 35.19 14.04
CA LEU A 920 8.53 34.17 14.72
C LEU A 920 8.82 33.02 13.75
N ASP A 921 10.10 32.73 13.52
CA ASP A 921 10.62 31.68 12.62
C ASP A 921 11.24 30.56 13.47
N VAL A 922 10.46 29.52 13.76
CA VAL A 922 10.91 28.36 14.57
C VAL A 922 11.39 27.26 13.63
N GLY A 923 12.67 26.90 13.75
CA GLY A 923 13.38 26.09 12.75
C GLY A 923 13.77 26.94 11.55
N ALA A 924 14.49 28.03 11.82
CA ALA A 924 14.84 29.01 10.80
C ALA A 924 15.86 28.48 9.76
N HIS A 925 16.50 27.33 10.02
CA HIS A 925 17.50 26.72 9.14
C HIS A 925 18.61 27.74 8.80
N ILE A 926 18.88 28.00 7.51
CA ILE A 926 19.83 29.04 7.08
C ILE A 926 19.20 30.44 6.87
N GLY A 927 17.94 30.65 7.28
CA GLY A 927 17.26 31.96 7.26
C GLY A 927 16.48 32.32 6.00
N VAL A 928 16.16 31.37 5.12
CA VAL A 928 15.47 31.65 3.85
C VAL A 928 14.06 32.23 4.07
N PHE A 929 13.27 31.64 4.96
CA PHE A 929 11.92 32.13 5.29
C PHE A 929 11.96 33.52 5.94
N SER A 930 12.81 33.71 6.94
CA SER A 930 13.12 35.02 7.53
C SER A 930 13.44 36.09 6.47
N ARG A 931 14.25 35.77 5.44
CA ARG A 931 14.54 36.71 4.34
C ARG A 931 13.35 36.97 3.42
N LEU A 932 12.52 35.95 3.14
CA LEU A 932 11.28 36.13 2.37
C LEU A 932 10.34 37.10 3.10
N ALA A 933 10.10 36.89 4.39
CA ALA A 933 9.28 37.78 5.23
C ALA A 933 9.77 39.24 5.21
N LEU A 934 11.08 39.47 5.26
CA LEU A 934 11.67 40.81 5.16
C LEU A 934 11.47 41.46 3.78
N ALA A 935 11.52 40.68 2.69
CA ALA A 935 11.24 41.18 1.34
C ALA A 935 9.76 41.57 1.16
N GLU A 936 8.84 40.83 1.80
CA GLU A 936 7.40 41.15 1.86
C GLU A 936 7.06 42.30 2.83
N GLY A 937 8.06 42.95 3.43
CA GLY A 937 7.90 44.18 4.23
C GLY A 937 7.84 43.99 5.74
N CYS A 938 8.08 42.80 6.28
CA CYS A 938 8.17 42.57 7.72
C CYS A 938 9.26 43.43 8.36
N ARG A 939 9.01 43.93 9.58
CA ARG A 939 9.92 44.84 10.31
C ARG A 939 10.62 44.19 11.50
N ARG A 940 10.15 43.05 11.99
CA ARG A 940 10.79 42.31 13.08
C ARG A 940 10.76 40.80 12.85
N ILE A 941 11.94 40.18 12.88
CA ILE A 941 12.12 38.73 12.84
C ILE A 941 12.68 38.27 14.17
N ILE A 942 12.11 37.20 14.73
CA ILE A 942 12.67 36.44 15.85
C ILE A 942 12.85 35.01 15.34
N ALA A 943 14.09 34.51 15.30
CA ALA A 943 14.41 33.23 14.65
C ALA A 943 15.13 32.28 15.62
N TYR A 944 14.70 31.01 15.64
CA TYR A 944 15.26 29.95 16.46
C TYR A 944 15.81 28.82 15.59
N GLU A 945 17.09 28.47 15.77
CA GLU A 945 17.75 27.37 15.10
C GLU A 945 18.78 26.70 16.04
N PRO A 946 18.56 25.43 16.46
CA PRO A 946 19.44 24.75 17.41
C PRO A 946 20.70 24.12 16.81
N GLU A 947 20.75 23.87 15.51
CA GLU A 947 21.91 23.21 14.89
C GLU A 947 23.02 24.24 14.63
N PRO A 948 24.23 24.08 15.21
CA PRO A 948 25.27 25.10 15.14
C PRO A 948 25.66 25.55 13.72
N THR A 949 25.70 24.65 12.74
CA THR A 949 26.13 25.02 11.37
C THR A 949 25.03 25.73 10.57
N ASN A 950 23.76 25.38 10.79
CA ASN A 950 22.61 26.15 10.33
C ASN A 950 22.60 27.54 10.97
N PHE A 951 22.77 27.63 12.29
CA PHE A 951 22.75 28.89 13.04
C PHE A 951 23.87 29.86 12.62
N GLU A 952 25.07 29.34 12.29
CA GLU A 952 26.17 30.14 11.74
C GLU A 952 25.79 30.77 10.37
N LEU A 953 25.14 30.00 9.49
CA LEU A 953 24.67 30.49 8.19
C LEU A 953 23.48 31.44 8.33
N LEU A 954 22.51 31.14 9.20
CA LEU A 954 21.40 32.03 9.58
C LEU A 954 21.93 33.41 10.01
N SER A 955 22.89 33.41 10.94
CA SER A 955 23.52 34.63 11.46
C SER A 955 24.21 35.43 10.36
N ARG A 956 24.95 34.76 9.47
CA ARG A 956 25.58 35.40 8.30
C ARG A 956 24.56 35.92 7.29
N ASN A 957 23.47 35.20 7.05
CA ASN A 957 22.47 35.53 6.03
C ASN A 957 21.50 36.64 6.46
N LEU A 958 21.45 36.96 7.75
CA LEU A 958 20.60 38.02 8.32
C LEU A 958 21.40 39.18 8.94
N ASP A 959 22.73 39.19 8.81
CA ASP A 959 23.57 40.33 9.22
C ASP A 959 23.24 41.58 8.39
N ILE A 960 23.14 42.76 9.01
CA ILE A 960 22.67 43.98 8.32
C ILE A 960 23.86 44.78 7.79
N VAL A 961 24.06 44.73 6.48
CA VAL A 961 25.17 45.37 5.76
C VAL A 961 24.72 46.76 5.29
N GLN A 962 24.90 47.78 6.13
CA GLN A 962 24.46 49.15 5.84
C GLN A 962 25.21 49.77 4.63
N PRO A 963 24.51 50.25 3.57
CA PRO A 963 25.05 51.26 2.68
C PRO A 963 24.96 52.63 3.34
N SER A 964 26.02 53.44 3.19
CA SER A 964 26.34 54.61 4.04
C SER A 964 25.37 55.81 4.05
N ASN A 965 24.20 55.70 3.39
CA ASN A 965 23.24 56.79 3.18
C ASN A 965 21.82 56.49 3.68
N VAL A 966 21.60 55.42 4.45
CA VAL A 966 20.27 55.05 5.00
C VAL A 966 20.16 55.45 6.47
N THR A 967 19.09 56.16 6.84
CA THR A 967 18.77 56.49 8.24
C THR A 967 18.41 55.22 9.01
N THR A 968 19.04 54.99 10.17
CA THR A 968 18.87 53.78 11.00
C THR A 968 17.44 53.47 11.45
N SER A 969 16.51 54.42 11.37
CA SER A 969 15.09 54.25 11.73
C SER A 969 14.25 53.45 10.73
N SER A 970 14.79 53.01 9.59
CA SER A 970 14.06 52.26 8.56
C SER A 970 14.55 50.82 8.34
N LEU A 971 15.49 50.32 9.15
CA LEU A 971 15.99 48.95 9.06
C LEU A 971 15.16 48.00 9.94
N PRO A 972 14.99 46.73 9.55
CA PRO A 972 14.28 45.75 10.37
C PRO A 972 15.08 45.34 11.61
N SER A 973 14.37 44.92 12.66
CA SER A 973 14.94 44.32 13.87
C SER A 973 15.03 42.81 13.70
N ILE A 974 16.20 42.21 13.89
CA ILE A 974 16.39 40.76 13.75
C ILE A 974 16.98 40.22 15.05
N GLU A 975 16.35 39.19 15.61
CA GLU A 975 16.70 38.55 16.88
C GLU A 975 16.92 37.05 16.62
N LEU A 976 18.11 36.52 16.96
CA LEU A 976 18.53 35.16 16.60
C LEU A 976 18.88 34.36 17.86
N HIS A 977 18.35 33.15 17.99
CA HIS A 977 18.59 32.26 19.14
C HIS A 977 19.08 30.88 18.71
N SER A 978 20.24 30.46 19.24
CA SER A 978 20.82 29.13 19.02
C SER A 978 20.21 28.09 19.97
N ALA A 979 18.88 27.92 19.89
CA ALA A 979 18.11 27.08 20.81
C ALA A 979 16.94 26.37 20.11
N ALA A 980 16.61 25.18 20.58
CA ALA A 980 15.48 24.39 20.11
C ALA A 980 14.21 24.82 20.84
N VAL A 981 13.12 25.05 20.09
CA VAL A 981 11.83 25.39 20.69
C VAL A 981 11.03 24.11 20.91
N VAL A 982 10.51 23.92 22.13
CA VAL A 982 9.89 22.65 22.57
C VAL A 982 8.67 22.90 23.46
N HIS A 983 7.90 21.85 23.75
CA HIS A 983 6.98 21.85 24.89
C HIS A 983 7.71 21.51 26.21
N GLY A 984 7.22 22.09 27.31
CA GLY A 984 7.75 21.90 28.67
C GLY A 984 8.96 22.79 29.01
N PRO A 985 9.59 22.58 30.18
CA PRO A 985 10.55 23.52 30.74
C PRO A 985 11.82 23.69 29.89
N SER A 986 12.32 24.92 29.86
CA SER A 986 13.59 25.31 29.24
C SER A 986 14.79 24.65 29.93
N GLY A 987 15.86 24.41 29.18
CA GLY A 987 17.10 23.78 29.67
C GLY A 987 17.79 22.92 28.62
N SER A 988 18.93 22.33 28.97
CA SER A 988 19.73 21.52 28.03
C SER A 988 19.09 20.15 27.78
N ARG A 989 18.78 19.83 26.52
CA ARG A 989 18.33 18.48 26.09
C ARG A 989 19.30 17.92 25.03
N THR A 990 19.09 16.67 24.61
CA THR A 990 19.91 16.00 23.59
C THR A 990 19.14 15.90 22.28
N LEU A 991 19.61 16.58 21.24
CA LEU A 991 19.12 16.39 19.88
C LEU A 991 19.73 15.10 19.29
N VAL A 992 18.96 14.34 18.51
CA VAL A 992 19.38 13.07 17.92
C VAL A 992 19.19 13.12 16.41
N GLN A 993 20.29 13.18 15.67
CA GLN A 993 20.26 13.30 14.22
C GLN A 993 20.42 11.93 13.56
N ALA A 994 19.58 11.64 12.56
CA ALA A 994 19.83 10.59 11.59
C ALA A 994 20.62 11.19 10.42
N ARG A 995 21.82 10.67 10.14
CA ARG A 995 22.57 11.09 8.95
C ARG A 995 21.84 10.68 7.67
N ASN A 996 21.40 11.68 6.90
CA ASN A 996 20.93 11.52 5.53
C ASN A 996 22.09 11.67 4.53
N GLU A 997 23.10 10.79 4.61
CA GLU A 997 24.17 10.71 3.61
C GLU A 997 23.93 9.54 2.65
N ASN A 998 23.74 9.85 1.37
CA ASN A 998 23.30 8.93 0.30
C ASN A 998 24.40 7.93 -0.18
N SER A 999 24.99 7.15 0.72
CA SER A 999 25.95 6.09 0.35
C SER A 999 25.46 4.67 0.75
N ALA A 1000 25.51 3.73 -0.21
CA ALA A 1000 24.93 2.40 -0.06
C ALA A 1000 25.73 1.42 0.86
N LEU A 1001 26.76 1.91 1.54
CA LEU A 1001 27.67 1.10 2.39
C LEU A 1001 28.03 1.80 3.71
N GLN A 1002 27.07 2.01 4.60
CA GLN A 1002 27.35 2.11 6.04
C GLN A 1002 26.14 1.83 6.95
N LYS A 1003 26.43 1.40 8.18
CA LYS A 1003 25.42 1.08 9.19
C LYS A 1003 24.97 2.35 9.91
N LYS A 1004 23.66 2.45 10.20
CA LYS A 1004 23.04 3.52 10.98
C LYS A 1004 23.85 3.84 12.24
N THR A 1005 24.44 5.03 12.28
CA THR A 1005 25.02 5.63 13.48
C THR A 1005 24.30 6.95 13.70
N LEU A 1006 23.64 7.10 14.86
CA LEU A 1006 22.91 8.32 15.22
C LEU A 1006 23.89 9.26 15.93
N GLU A 1007 24.05 10.47 15.42
CA GLU A 1007 24.82 11.52 16.09
C GLU A 1007 23.93 12.22 17.14
N ARG A 1008 24.55 12.66 18.22
CA ARG A 1008 23.86 13.24 19.39
C ARG A 1008 24.65 14.41 19.93
N PHE A 1009 24.02 15.56 20.02
CA PHE A 1009 24.61 16.77 20.60
C PHE A 1009 23.63 17.41 21.58
N SER A 1010 24.16 18.14 22.56
CA SER A 1010 23.32 18.83 23.54
C SER A 1010 22.98 20.22 23.02
N VAL A 1011 21.70 20.57 23.07
CA VAL A 1011 21.17 21.86 22.62
C VAL A 1011 20.45 22.53 23.79
N GLU A 1012 20.51 23.85 23.86
CA GLU A 1012 19.63 24.61 24.74
C GLU A 1012 18.20 24.52 24.21
N CYS A 1013 17.23 24.30 25.09
CA CYS A 1013 15.81 24.31 24.74
C CYS A 1013 15.08 25.44 25.43
N VAL A 1014 14.17 26.08 24.71
CA VAL A 1014 13.25 27.13 25.18
C VAL A 1014 11.81 26.63 25.00
N SER A 1015 10.94 26.88 25.97
CA SER A 1015 9.51 26.57 25.83
C SER A 1015 8.87 27.42 24.71
N PHE A 1016 7.99 26.85 23.88
CA PHE A 1016 7.23 27.64 22.91
C PHE A 1016 6.34 28.68 23.61
N PHE A 1017 5.45 28.21 24.49
CA PHE A 1017 4.61 29.06 25.32
C PHE A 1017 5.36 29.54 26.57
N SER A 1018 5.06 30.75 27.03
CA SER A 1018 5.63 31.28 28.28
C SER A 1018 5.11 30.51 29.50
N SER A 1019 6.00 30.09 30.39
CA SER A 1019 5.63 29.49 31.68
C SER A 1019 5.00 30.51 32.63
N HIS A 1020 3.91 30.16 33.30
CA HIS A 1020 3.26 31.04 34.29
C HIS A 1020 4.03 31.19 35.61
N ASP A 1021 5.03 30.36 35.87
CA ASP A 1021 5.86 30.43 37.07
C ASP A 1021 6.91 31.57 37.00
N GLU A 1022 7.06 32.28 38.12
CA GLU A 1022 8.10 33.28 38.42
C GLU A 1022 8.12 34.62 37.64
N GLY A 1023 7.05 34.98 36.92
CA GLY A 1023 6.83 36.37 36.48
C GLY A 1023 7.85 36.93 35.48
N LYS A 1024 8.60 36.05 34.80
CA LYS A 1024 9.45 36.36 33.65
C LYS A 1024 8.88 35.70 32.40
N GLN A 1025 8.67 36.47 31.33
CA GLN A 1025 8.29 35.91 30.03
C GLN A 1025 9.50 35.20 29.43
N ASN A 1026 9.51 33.86 29.52
CA ASN A 1026 10.63 32.99 29.12
C ASN A 1026 10.25 31.99 28.00
N GLY A 1027 9.16 32.23 27.27
CA GLY A 1027 8.77 31.46 26.10
C GLY A 1027 9.27 32.09 24.78
N ALA A 1028 9.37 31.30 23.73
CA ALA A 1028 9.70 31.78 22.38
C ALA A 1028 8.59 32.65 21.77
N LEU A 1029 7.32 32.35 22.10
CA LEU A 1029 6.19 33.21 21.75
C LEU A 1029 6.04 34.32 22.80
N VAL A 1030 6.42 35.54 22.40
CA VAL A 1030 6.37 36.80 23.16
C VAL A 1030 5.35 37.79 22.57
N PRO A 1031 4.90 38.81 23.34
CA PRO A 1031 3.96 39.82 22.84
C PRO A 1031 4.48 40.57 21.60
N GLY A 1032 3.55 40.91 20.71
CA GLY A 1032 3.79 41.60 19.45
C GLY A 1032 4.04 40.69 18.23
N ILE A 1033 4.28 39.39 18.41
CA ILE A 1033 4.37 38.43 17.29
C ILE A 1033 2.98 38.21 16.70
N THR A 1034 2.81 38.48 15.40
CA THR A 1034 1.52 38.32 14.71
C THR A 1034 1.43 37.11 13.79
N PHE A 1035 2.58 36.56 13.36
CA PHE A 1035 2.70 35.39 12.50
C PHE A 1035 3.76 34.43 13.06
N VAL A 1036 3.51 33.13 13.00
CA VAL A 1036 4.45 32.07 13.41
C VAL A 1036 4.66 31.07 12.26
N LYS A 1037 5.92 30.80 11.91
CA LYS A 1037 6.32 29.59 11.16
C LYS A 1037 6.90 28.59 12.15
N LEU A 1038 6.44 27.34 12.09
CA LEU A 1038 6.81 26.32 13.06
C LEU A 1038 7.13 24.99 12.36
N ASP A 1039 8.42 24.66 12.33
CA ASP A 1039 8.99 23.53 11.60
C ASP A 1039 10.24 23.10 12.37
N CYS A 1040 10.04 22.36 13.46
CA CYS A 1040 11.09 22.04 14.44
C CYS A 1040 11.33 20.54 14.57
N GLU A 1041 11.30 19.85 13.43
CA GLU A 1041 11.74 18.47 13.28
C GLU A 1041 11.08 17.47 14.25
N GLY A 1042 9.81 17.67 14.58
CA GLY A 1042 8.98 16.76 15.38
C GLY A 1042 8.49 17.38 16.69
N ALA A 1043 9.10 18.48 17.15
CA ALA A 1043 8.68 19.15 18.39
C ALA A 1043 7.34 19.90 18.23
N GLU A 1044 6.93 20.19 17.00
CA GLU A 1044 5.61 20.76 16.64
C GLU A 1044 4.46 19.90 17.16
N ILE A 1045 4.63 18.57 17.16
CA ILE A 1045 3.62 17.60 17.60
C ILE A 1045 3.31 17.82 19.09
N ASP A 1046 4.35 17.87 19.93
CA ASP A 1046 4.19 18.07 21.37
C ASP A 1046 3.71 19.50 21.71
N ILE A 1047 4.14 20.52 20.94
CA ILE A 1047 3.69 21.91 21.11
C ILE A 1047 2.20 22.04 20.80
N LEU A 1048 1.74 21.50 19.66
CA LEU A 1048 0.35 21.66 19.20
C LEU A 1048 -0.63 20.74 19.93
N LEU A 1049 -0.18 19.62 20.50
CA LEU A 1049 -1.00 18.74 21.35
C LEU A 1049 -1.10 19.20 22.81
N SER A 1050 -0.35 20.22 23.20
CA SER A 1050 -0.36 20.80 24.55
C SER A 1050 -1.71 21.42 24.93
N TYR A 1051 -1.93 21.65 26.22
CA TYR A 1051 -3.13 22.35 26.69
C TYR A 1051 -3.08 23.84 26.33
N GLU A 1052 -1.90 24.43 26.43
CA GLU A 1052 -1.63 25.82 26.09
C GLU A 1052 -2.03 26.14 24.65
N ALA A 1053 -1.80 25.21 23.71
CA ALA A 1053 -2.20 25.35 22.31
C ALA A 1053 -3.72 25.45 22.09
N SER A 1054 -4.57 24.96 23.02
CA SER A 1054 -6.03 25.13 22.93
C SER A 1054 -6.56 26.39 23.60
N GLN A 1055 -5.69 27.17 24.26
CA GLN A 1055 -6.08 28.40 24.95
C GLN A 1055 -5.70 29.64 24.14
N ARG A 1056 -6.69 30.42 23.68
CA ARG A 1056 -6.45 31.69 22.94
C ARG A 1056 -5.47 32.62 23.66
N SER A 1057 -5.49 32.66 24.99
CA SER A 1057 -4.57 33.51 25.78
C SER A 1057 -3.09 33.14 25.63
N SER A 1058 -2.76 31.86 25.40
CA SER A 1058 -1.37 31.41 25.22
C SER A 1058 -0.77 31.90 23.91
N TRP A 1059 -1.61 32.11 22.89
CA TRP A 1059 -1.20 32.57 21.56
C TRP A 1059 -0.92 34.08 21.48
N LEU A 1060 -1.15 34.85 22.55
CA LEU A 1060 -0.85 36.29 22.63
C LEU A 1060 -1.40 37.07 21.42
N ASP A 1061 -0.56 37.85 20.74
CA ASP A 1061 -0.93 38.65 19.57
C ASP A 1061 -0.89 37.85 18.25
N CYS A 1062 -0.62 36.54 18.30
CA CYS A 1062 -0.57 35.70 17.12
C CYS A 1062 -1.95 35.65 16.44
N THR A 1063 -1.94 35.87 15.12
CA THR A 1063 -3.13 35.82 14.26
C THR A 1063 -2.97 34.80 13.15
N HIS A 1064 -1.75 34.41 12.79
CA HIS A 1064 -1.46 33.52 11.68
C HIS A 1064 -0.37 32.53 12.09
N LEU A 1065 -0.55 31.27 11.72
CA LEU A 1065 0.35 30.17 12.01
C LEU A 1065 0.46 29.28 10.77
N VAL A 1066 1.68 28.94 10.39
CA VAL A 1066 1.98 27.91 9.38
C VAL A 1066 2.95 26.89 9.96
N PHE A 1067 2.70 25.61 9.73
CA PHE A 1067 3.57 24.53 10.19
C PHE A 1067 3.51 23.32 9.29
N GLU A 1068 4.57 22.53 9.33
CA GLU A 1068 4.59 21.19 8.74
C GLU A 1068 4.22 20.17 9.82
N TRP A 1069 3.19 19.35 9.58
CA TRP A 1069 2.89 18.21 10.45
C TRP A 1069 3.62 16.97 9.95
N SER A 1070 4.59 16.51 10.74
CA SER A 1070 5.41 15.37 10.36
C SER A 1070 4.71 14.03 10.57
N PHE A 1071 3.90 13.62 9.58
CA PHE A 1071 3.28 12.30 9.52
C PHE A 1071 4.30 11.16 9.50
N THR A 1072 5.52 11.37 9.03
CA THR A 1072 6.61 10.38 9.16
C THR A 1072 6.95 10.05 10.62
N LYS A 1073 6.68 10.98 11.55
CA LYS A 1073 6.90 10.84 13.00
C LYS A 1073 5.61 10.44 13.74
N GLU A 1074 4.47 11.04 13.41
CA GLU A 1074 3.15 10.66 13.93
C GLU A 1074 2.12 10.43 12.82
N ARG A 1075 1.93 9.16 12.45
CA ARG A 1075 1.04 8.74 11.34
C ARG A 1075 -0.45 8.75 11.67
N ARG A 1076 -0.84 8.96 12.92
CA ARG A 1076 -2.25 8.88 13.36
C ARG A 1076 -3.01 10.15 13.00
N VAL A 1077 -3.98 10.02 12.10
CA VAL A 1077 -4.83 11.16 11.72
C VAL A 1077 -5.70 11.60 12.90
N ASP A 1078 -6.08 10.72 13.82
CA ASP A 1078 -6.79 11.07 15.06
C ASP A 1078 -5.98 11.99 16.00
N ILE A 1079 -4.64 11.89 15.97
CA ILE A 1079 -3.77 12.80 16.75
C ILE A 1079 -3.54 14.11 16.01
N PHE A 1080 -3.37 14.05 14.69
CA PHE A 1080 -3.37 15.24 13.84
C PHE A 1080 -4.66 16.07 14.03
N HIS A 1081 -5.83 15.44 13.96
CA HIS A 1081 -7.13 16.08 14.23
C HIS A 1081 -7.18 16.72 15.61
N LYS A 1082 -6.69 16.05 16.66
CA LYS A 1082 -6.60 16.67 18.00
C LYS A 1082 -5.77 17.95 18.00
N ALA A 1083 -4.65 18.00 17.27
CA ALA A 1083 -3.86 19.22 17.13
C ALA A 1083 -4.62 20.31 16.34
N MET A 1084 -5.37 19.94 15.30
CA MET A 1084 -6.22 20.88 14.56
C MET A 1084 -7.37 21.41 15.44
N ASP A 1085 -7.98 20.55 16.26
CA ASP A 1085 -9.08 20.91 17.15
C ASP A 1085 -8.61 21.80 18.31
N ASN A 1086 -7.42 21.57 18.86
CA ASN A 1086 -6.77 22.52 19.78
C ASN A 1086 -6.68 23.92 19.14
N LEU A 1087 -6.22 24.04 17.89
CA LEU A 1087 -6.14 25.33 17.19
C LEU A 1087 -7.54 25.95 16.96
N LYS A 1088 -8.56 25.14 16.62
CA LYS A 1088 -9.96 25.61 16.50
C LYS A 1088 -10.53 26.11 17.85
N GLU A 1089 -10.25 25.40 18.95
CA GLU A 1089 -10.62 25.83 20.32
C GLU A 1089 -9.94 27.16 20.68
N ALA A 1090 -8.69 27.36 20.27
CA ALA A 1090 -7.98 28.63 20.41
C ALA A 1090 -8.48 29.74 19.46
N GLY A 1091 -9.46 29.48 18.59
CA GLY A 1091 -10.12 30.47 17.73
C GLY A 1091 -9.55 30.59 16.30
N PHE A 1092 -8.68 29.68 15.88
CA PHE A 1092 -8.15 29.65 14.52
C PHE A 1092 -9.06 28.85 13.57
N GLU A 1093 -9.23 29.33 12.34
CA GLU A 1093 -9.71 28.54 11.20
C GLU A 1093 -8.50 27.84 10.57
N VAL A 1094 -8.61 26.53 10.33
CA VAL A 1094 -7.47 25.66 10.00
C VAL A 1094 -7.69 24.96 8.66
N TYR A 1095 -6.66 24.96 7.83
CA TYR A 1095 -6.71 24.54 6.43
C TYR A 1095 -5.45 23.75 6.05
N TYR A 1096 -5.62 22.69 5.26
CA TYR A 1096 -4.58 21.83 4.73
C TYR A 1096 -5.08 21.12 3.47
N GLU A 1097 -4.15 20.61 2.66
CA GLU A 1097 -4.51 19.89 1.43
C GLU A 1097 -5.24 18.57 1.76
N GLY A 1098 -6.40 18.35 1.14
CA GLY A 1098 -7.22 17.15 1.34
C GLY A 1098 -8.17 17.17 2.54
N ILE A 1099 -8.43 18.34 3.15
CA ILE A 1099 -9.53 18.51 4.11
C ILE A 1099 -10.88 18.03 3.53
N GLY A 1100 -11.66 17.29 4.32
CA GLY A 1100 -12.92 16.68 3.89
C GLY A 1100 -12.79 15.48 2.94
N SER A 1101 -11.57 15.00 2.67
CA SER A 1101 -11.37 13.76 1.91
C SER A 1101 -11.49 12.51 2.80
N TRP A 1102 -11.54 11.32 2.18
CA TRP A 1102 -11.81 10.05 2.87
C TRP A 1102 -10.89 9.76 4.07
N TRP A 1103 -9.61 10.19 4.02
CA TRP A 1103 -8.67 9.96 5.12
C TRP A 1103 -8.83 10.97 6.26
N ASP A 1104 -9.46 12.11 5.99
CA ASP A 1104 -9.70 13.21 6.92
C ASP A 1104 -11.04 13.08 7.64
N THR A 1105 -12.02 12.40 7.05
CA THR A 1105 -13.33 12.15 7.66
C THR A 1105 -13.41 10.86 8.48
N ASP A 1106 -12.48 9.91 8.28
CA ASP A 1106 -12.51 8.57 8.87
C ASP A 1106 -11.74 8.49 10.22
N VAL A 1107 -12.40 7.96 11.25
CA VAL A 1107 -11.92 8.00 12.64
C VAL A 1107 -10.86 6.91 12.89
N GLY A 1108 -9.63 7.33 13.17
CA GLY A 1108 -8.52 6.42 13.47
C GLY A 1108 -7.82 5.86 12.24
N THR A 1109 -8.03 6.48 11.07
CA THR A 1109 -7.20 6.22 9.89
C THR A 1109 -5.74 6.63 10.12
N LEU A 1110 -4.81 5.89 9.50
CA LEU A 1110 -3.40 6.26 9.42
C LEU A 1110 -3.14 7.00 8.11
N TRP A 1111 -2.32 8.04 8.17
CA TRP A 1111 -1.94 8.84 7.01
C TRP A 1111 -1.49 7.95 5.84
N PRO A 1112 -2.17 8.00 4.67
CA PRO A 1112 -1.98 7.04 3.59
C PRO A 1112 -0.80 7.37 2.67
N TYR A 1113 -0.33 8.62 2.67
CA TYR A 1113 0.73 9.11 1.80
C TYR A 1113 2.12 9.00 2.46
N PRO A 1114 3.21 9.08 1.67
CA PRO A 1114 4.58 9.03 2.21
C PRO A 1114 5.16 10.41 2.59
N ASN A 1115 4.43 11.50 2.29
CA ASN A 1115 4.87 12.89 2.49
C ASN A 1115 4.28 13.47 3.77
N ASP A 1116 4.94 14.46 4.36
CA ASP A 1116 4.39 15.26 5.46
C ASP A 1116 3.48 16.38 4.88
N ALA A 1117 2.72 17.09 5.73
CA ALA A 1117 1.67 18.02 5.27
C ALA A 1117 1.86 19.44 5.82
N ILE A 1118 1.60 20.46 5.00
CA ILE A 1118 1.62 21.88 5.42
C ILE A 1118 0.21 22.30 5.86
N ILE A 1119 0.13 22.87 7.06
CA ILE A 1119 -1.10 23.37 7.68
C ILE A 1119 -1.02 24.89 7.80
N PHE A 1120 -2.11 25.55 7.43
CA PHE A 1120 -2.32 26.99 7.57
C PHE A 1120 -3.43 27.22 8.61
N ALA A 1121 -3.18 28.08 9.58
CA ALA A 1121 -4.16 28.46 10.61
C ALA A 1121 -4.21 29.98 10.74
N ALA A 1122 -5.40 30.57 10.59
CA ALA A 1122 -5.63 32.02 10.71
C ALA A 1122 -6.73 32.29 11.73
N LEU A 1123 -6.57 33.32 12.57
CA LEU A 1123 -7.56 33.68 13.57
C LEU A 1123 -8.84 34.15 12.89
N LYS A 1124 -9.98 33.58 13.30
CA LYS A 1124 -11.30 33.91 12.74
C LYS A 1124 -11.60 35.40 12.91
N GLN A 1125 -11.94 36.09 11.82
CA GLN A 1125 -12.30 37.51 11.79
C GLN A 1125 -13.70 37.78 12.36
#